data_AF-A0A285D6X5-F1
#
_entry.id   AF-A0A285D6X5-F1
#
_cell.length_a   1.000
_cell.length_b   1.000
_cell.length_c   1.000
_cell.angle_alpha   90.00
_cell.angle_beta   90.00
_cell.angle_gamma   90.00
#
_symmetry.space_group_name_H-M   'P 1'
#
loop_
_entity.id
_entity.type
_entity.pdbx_description
1 polymer ?
#
loop_
_entity_poly.entity_id
_entity_poly.type
_entity_poly.pdbx_seq_one_letter_code
_entity_poly.pdbx_strand_id
1 'polypeptide(L)'
;MRKKNALTLWMIALLVMGSILPFTMKGSTANADETVYDIILKNGTIMDGTGSPSYQADVGLKNGYIYKIGDLSKEHGAEEVDVKGLVVAPGFIDVHSHADEEFLPFAKSSLTQGVTTEILNPDGFGSADITEKFELEEKGLAINVGAYLGFNAVWEEVVGESDRRPTEAEYKEMQALIEKGLADGAWGISSGLTYTPGAFAQTEEIIEVVKAAEKWRTNFPSHIRNENNLVVEATAEIIEIGEKAGLVPVITHMKVMGPDNWGRSAETIGLIDAAIERGTYTAADVYPYLASQTGINAIVPNWAEDGGRQAMLDRFKDPELRAQITDEIEELILDRGESAADVYFPEKRQNLQQFADSQGVRPGEAVIRILETEGDIRTIYYFGKEEDFKRILQHPNVAVASDGGVSESASIHPRRYGTQPRVLGKYVREEGYITLEEAVYKMTGLPATMIGMTDRGLLKEGMVADITVFDPNTVSDLATFDVPKQYSQGMKYVYVNGQLALEDGEVTGVHAGKFLKRTANMPSRPESFSKDTKLEVKGKLLAIDGPRNGKKPSIELSINQEAYGDATGTFSFEDPANGIKIENVQLGQVQTLNDDWASLTGVGVVDDSDEVKAFSVIIDKDDPMVAGMKATVTIQIEGGYEVKGVLVPGKVGIEISDNK
;
A
#
# COMPACT_ATOMS: atom_id res chain seq x y z
N MET A 1 5.58 56.36 -11.74
CA MET A 1 5.61 57.79 -11.39
C MET A 1 4.70 58.04 -10.19
N ARG A 2 5.30 58.05 -8.98
CA ARG A 2 5.37 59.18 -8.05
C ARG A 2 4.05 59.64 -7.37
N LYS A 3 3.97 59.21 -6.10
CA LYS A 3 3.83 60.05 -4.87
C LYS A 3 2.45 60.64 -4.57
N LYS A 4 1.80 60.10 -3.51
CA LYS A 4 1.70 60.69 -2.15
C LYS A 4 0.45 60.16 -1.43
N ASN A 5 0.61 59.53 -0.26
CA ASN A 5 0.26 60.16 1.02
C ASN A 5 0.55 59.19 2.18
N ALA A 6 1.28 59.71 3.16
CA ALA A 6 1.56 59.14 4.45
C ALA A 6 0.60 59.75 5.47
N LEU A 7 0.19 58.99 6.49
CA LEU A 7 -0.04 59.52 7.83
C LEU A 7 -0.14 58.38 8.85
N THR A 8 0.54 58.61 9.97
CA THR A 8 0.91 57.65 11.02
C THR A 8 0.16 57.99 12.32
N LEU A 9 -0.05 56.95 13.16
CA LEU A 9 -0.27 56.96 14.62
C LEU A 9 -1.61 57.49 15.18
N TRP A 10 -2.27 56.71 16.03
CA TRP A 10 -2.15 56.74 17.51
C TRP A 10 -2.97 55.60 18.17
N MET A 11 -2.38 54.92 19.17
CA MET A 11 -3.04 54.04 20.16
C MET A 11 -3.98 54.85 21.07
N ILE A 12 -5.02 54.21 21.62
CA ILE A 12 -5.36 54.22 23.06
C ILE A 12 -6.46 53.18 23.34
N ALA A 13 -6.22 52.38 24.38
CA ALA A 13 -7.12 51.39 24.97
C ALA A 13 -8.26 52.03 25.77
N LEU A 14 -9.40 51.35 25.87
CA LEU A 14 -10.43 51.68 26.84
C LEU A 14 -11.07 50.41 27.43
N LEU A 15 -10.89 50.31 28.75
CA LEU A 15 -11.56 49.41 29.69
C LEU A 15 -13.08 49.55 29.63
N VAL A 16 -13.79 48.42 29.75
CA VAL A 16 -15.13 48.39 30.36
C VAL A 16 -15.15 47.27 31.40
N MET A 17 -15.17 47.68 32.68
CA MET A 17 -15.59 46.87 33.82
C MET A 17 -17.11 46.73 33.81
N GLY A 18 -17.60 45.52 34.06
CA GLY A 18 -19.02 45.24 34.26
C GLY A 18 -19.22 44.13 35.30
N SER A 19 -19.28 44.54 36.57
CA SER A 19 -20.08 44.00 37.68
C SER A 19 -20.25 42.47 37.85
N ILE A 20 -19.64 41.99 38.94
CA ILE A 20 -19.78 40.69 39.60
C ILE A 20 -21.11 40.60 40.36
N LEU A 21 -21.83 39.49 40.19
CA LEU A 21 -22.84 38.96 41.12
C LEU A 21 -22.48 37.49 41.40
N PRO A 22 -22.38 37.05 42.67
CA PRO A 22 -21.91 35.70 42.98
C PRO A 22 -23.06 34.71 42.92
N PHE A 23 -23.13 33.90 41.86
CA PHE A 23 -23.97 32.71 41.86
C PHE A 23 -23.17 31.55 42.43
N THR A 24 -23.53 31.15 43.65
CA THR A 24 -23.01 29.97 44.33
C THR A 24 -23.58 28.72 43.65
N MET A 25 -22.83 28.14 42.71
CA MET A 25 -23.09 26.76 42.29
C MET A 25 -22.58 25.82 43.39
N LYS A 26 -23.54 25.24 44.11
CA LYS A 26 -23.34 23.99 44.85
C LYS A 26 -22.66 22.99 43.93
N GLY A 27 -21.60 22.37 44.43
CA GLY A 27 -21.01 21.20 43.80
C GLY A 27 -22.07 20.16 43.53
N SER A 28 -22.22 19.81 42.26
CA SER A 28 -22.48 18.45 41.85
C SER A 28 -21.18 18.04 41.19
N THR A 29 -20.38 17.27 41.91
CA THR A 29 -19.48 16.31 41.30
C THR A 29 -20.38 15.34 40.54
N ALA A 30 -20.70 15.69 39.30
CA ALA A 30 -21.10 14.69 38.34
C ALA A 30 -19.85 13.84 38.13
N ASN A 31 -19.96 12.55 38.42
CA ASN A 31 -18.97 11.55 38.06
C ASN A 31 -18.52 11.82 36.62
N ALA A 32 -17.21 11.78 36.40
CA ALA A 32 -16.69 11.42 35.08
C ALA A 32 -17.05 9.94 34.88
N ASP A 33 -18.30 9.67 34.52
CA ASP A 33 -18.80 8.35 34.13
C ASP A 33 -18.43 8.11 32.67
N GLU A 34 -17.51 7.16 32.48
CA GLU A 34 -17.55 6.08 31.47
C GLU A 34 -17.99 6.43 30.04
N THR A 35 -17.13 7.10 29.25
CA THR A 35 -17.06 6.81 27.81
C THR A 35 -15.81 5.97 27.55
N VAL A 36 -16.00 4.66 27.36
CA VAL A 36 -14.92 3.71 27.11
C VAL A 36 -14.38 3.86 25.68
N TYR A 37 -15.23 4.30 24.74
CA TYR A 37 -14.94 4.43 23.31
C TYR A 37 -15.08 5.88 22.82
N ASP A 38 -14.26 6.26 21.85
CA ASP A 38 -14.41 7.52 21.12
C ASP A 38 -15.59 7.44 20.15
N ILE A 39 -15.67 6.33 19.41
CA ILE A 39 -16.70 6.08 18.39
C ILE A 39 -17.20 4.65 18.52
N ILE A 40 -18.51 4.45 18.41
CA ILE A 40 -19.09 3.13 18.19
C ILE A 40 -19.86 3.11 16.87
N LEU A 41 -19.47 2.22 15.96
CA LEU A 41 -20.24 1.89 14.76
C LEU A 41 -21.24 0.80 15.14
N LYS A 42 -22.54 1.11 15.12
CA LYS A 42 -23.62 0.20 15.57
C LYS A 42 -24.26 -0.52 14.38
N ASN A 43 -24.63 -1.79 14.57
CA ASN A 43 -25.42 -2.60 13.64
C ASN A 43 -24.76 -2.83 12.25
N GLY A 44 -23.43 -2.93 12.19
CA GLY A 44 -22.70 -3.11 10.94
C GLY A 44 -22.73 -4.53 10.41
N THR A 45 -22.66 -4.67 9.09
CA THR A 45 -22.28 -5.94 8.43
C THR A 45 -20.77 -5.97 8.31
N ILE A 46 -20.09 -6.71 9.19
CA ILE A 46 -18.64 -6.77 9.25
C ILE A 46 -18.11 -7.69 8.16
N MET A 47 -17.20 -7.16 7.35
CA MET A 47 -16.31 -7.91 6.47
C MET A 47 -14.89 -7.64 6.95
N ASP A 48 -14.34 -8.56 7.74
CA ASP A 48 -13.13 -8.31 8.53
C ASP A 48 -11.83 -8.28 7.73
N GLY A 49 -11.91 -8.46 6.40
CA GLY A 49 -10.76 -8.47 5.52
C GLY A 49 -10.05 -9.82 5.42
N THR A 50 -10.56 -10.90 6.02
CA THR A 50 -9.97 -12.25 5.90
C THR A 50 -10.47 -13.05 4.70
N GLY A 51 -11.49 -12.55 4.00
CA GLY A 51 -12.24 -13.30 2.97
C GLY A 51 -13.29 -14.26 3.53
N SER A 52 -13.43 -14.36 4.86
CA SER A 52 -14.47 -15.16 5.52
C SER A 52 -15.87 -14.56 5.33
N PRO A 53 -16.95 -15.35 5.54
CA PRO A 53 -18.32 -14.85 5.50
C PRO A 53 -18.55 -13.67 6.45
N SER A 54 -19.33 -12.70 6.00
CA SER A 54 -19.72 -11.54 6.81
C SER A 54 -20.60 -11.90 8.02
N TYR A 55 -20.57 -11.05 9.05
CA TYR A 55 -21.36 -11.20 10.28
C TYR A 55 -21.87 -9.86 10.82
N GLN A 56 -22.86 -9.88 11.71
CA GLN A 56 -23.40 -8.66 12.32
C GLN A 56 -22.68 -8.37 13.63
N ALA A 57 -22.16 -7.15 13.78
CA ALA A 57 -21.57 -6.68 15.04
C ALA A 57 -21.50 -5.15 15.10
N ASP A 58 -21.23 -4.64 16.30
CA ASP A 58 -20.78 -3.28 16.51
C ASP A 58 -19.25 -3.22 16.56
N VAL A 59 -18.66 -2.07 16.25
CA VAL A 59 -17.21 -1.82 16.33
C VAL A 59 -16.94 -0.63 17.23
N GLY A 60 -16.19 -0.84 18.31
CA GLY A 60 -15.80 0.20 19.27
C GLY A 60 -14.37 0.67 19.01
N LEU A 61 -14.21 1.96 18.74
CA LEU A 61 -12.92 2.61 18.46
C LEU A 61 -12.48 3.46 19.64
N LYS A 62 -11.18 3.45 19.93
CA LYS A 62 -10.58 4.33 20.93
C LYS A 62 -9.13 4.62 20.60
N ASN A 63 -8.70 5.87 20.75
CA ASN A 63 -7.33 6.34 20.58
C ASN A 63 -6.71 5.94 19.22
N GLY A 64 -7.53 5.81 18.19
CA GLY A 64 -7.09 5.40 16.85
C GLY A 64 -6.98 3.89 16.62
N TYR A 65 -7.45 3.06 17.56
CA TYR A 65 -7.41 1.59 17.47
C TYR A 65 -8.80 0.97 17.61
N ILE A 66 -8.93 -0.24 17.09
CA ILE A 66 -10.11 -1.10 17.26
C ILE A 66 -9.99 -1.76 18.64
N TYR A 67 -10.88 -1.42 19.56
CA TYR A 67 -10.84 -1.95 20.92
C TYR A 67 -11.73 -3.17 21.12
N LYS A 68 -12.84 -3.26 20.38
CA LYS A 68 -13.77 -4.38 20.47
C LYS A 68 -14.65 -4.49 19.24
N ILE A 69 -14.87 -5.71 18.77
CA ILE A 69 -15.89 -6.06 17.79
C ILE A 69 -16.87 -7.04 18.44
N GLY A 70 -18.17 -6.78 18.34
CA GLY A 70 -19.20 -7.67 18.88
C GLY A 70 -20.44 -6.93 19.37
N ASP A 71 -21.11 -7.46 20.39
CA ASP A 71 -22.26 -6.79 21.00
C ASP A 71 -21.79 -5.64 21.92
N LEU A 72 -22.08 -4.41 21.50
CA LEU A 72 -21.84 -3.19 22.26
C LEU A 72 -23.17 -2.50 22.63
N SER A 73 -24.29 -3.22 22.66
CA SER A 73 -25.63 -2.65 22.94
C SER A 73 -25.78 -1.99 24.32
N LYS A 74 -24.88 -2.31 25.26
CA LYS A 74 -24.83 -1.74 26.61
C LYS A 74 -23.68 -0.75 26.82
N GLU A 75 -22.84 -0.57 25.81
CA GLU A 75 -21.68 0.30 25.84
C GLU A 75 -22.01 1.63 25.16
N HIS A 76 -21.36 2.70 25.61
CA HIS A 76 -21.53 4.05 25.09
C HIS A 76 -20.21 4.62 24.58
N GLY A 77 -20.27 5.27 23.42
CA GLY A 77 -19.18 6.04 22.83
C GLY A 77 -19.41 7.54 22.94
N ALA A 78 -18.36 8.34 22.78
CA ALA A 78 -18.54 9.79 22.62
C ALA A 78 -19.36 10.12 21.35
N GLU A 79 -19.19 9.32 20.31
CA GLU A 79 -20.01 9.29 19.10
C GLU A 79 -20.57 7.88 18.86
N GLU A 80 -21.83 7.78 18.46
CA GLU A 80 -22.47 6.51 18.05
C GLU A 80 -23.08 6.69 16.66
N VAL A 81 -22.63 5.88 15.71
CA VAL A 81 -23.04 5.95 14.30
C VAL A 81 -23.79 4.67 13.95
N ASP A 82 -25.07 4.78 13.58
CA ASP A 82 -25.86 3.64 13.11
C ASP A 82 -25.51 3.33 11.65
N VAL A 83 -24.82 2.21 11.42
CA VAL A 83 -24.36 1.76 10.11
C VAL A 83 -25.19 0.56 9.61
N LYS A 84 -26.43 0.45 10.07
CA LYS A 84 -27.36 -0.61 9.66
C LYS A 84 -27.54 -0.68 8.15
N GLY A 85 -27.35 -1.88 7.60
CA GLY A 85 -27.47 -2.15 6.17
C GLY A 85 -26.25 -1.73 5.35
N LEU A 86 -25.22 -1.21 6.00
CA LEU A 86 -23.93 -0.91 5.39
C LEU A 86 -22.92 -2.02 5.70
N VAL A 87 -21.90 -2.11 4.85
CA VAL A 87 -20.71 -2.92 5.10
C VAL A 87 -19.71 -2.09 5.90
N VAL A 88 -19.12 -2.69 6.92
CA VAL A 88 -17.97 -2.16 7.66
C VAL A 88 -16.78 -3.06 7.35
N ALA A 89 -15.77 -2.50 6.69
CA ALA A 89 -14.57 -3.20 6.23
C ALA A 89 -13.31 -2.46 6.69
N PRO A 90 -12.13 -3.11 6.71
CA PRO A 90 -10.88 -2.38 6.84
C PRO A 90 -10.77 -1.35 5.71
N GLY A 91 -10.10 -0.23 5.98
CA GLY A 91 -9.78 0.75 4.96
C GLY A 91 -9.01 0.11 3.81
N PHE A 92 -9.33 0.47 2.57
CA PHE A 92 -8.69 -0.13 1.41
C PHE A 92 -7.23 0.33 1.30
N ILE A 93 -6.36 -0.60 0.90
CA ILE A 93 -4.92 -0.40 0.75
C ILE A 93 -4.58 -0.46 -0.74
N ASP A 94 -4.12 0.67 -1.27
CA ASP A 94 -3.66 0.76 -2.65
C ASP A 94 -2.13 0.65 -2.69
N VAL A 95 -1.66 -0.56 -2.95
CA VAL A 95 -0.24 -0.95 -2.94
C VAL A 95 0.54 -0.50 -4.18
N HIS A 96 -0.13 0.12 -5.16
CA HIS A 96 0.46 0.60 -6.40
C HIS A 96 -0.05 2.01 -6.71
N SER A 97 0.52 3.01 -6.04
CA SER A 97 0.10 4.40 -6.17
C SER A 97 1.16 5.28 -6.85
N HIS A 98 0.71 6.03 -7.86
CA HIS A 98 1.45 7.14 -8.49
C HIS A 98 0.87 8.49 -8.06
N ALA A 99 0.53 8.62 -6.77
CA ALA A 99 -0.16 9.79 -6.22
C ALA A 99 0.49 11.11 -6.62
N ASP A 100 -0.36 12.07 -6.94
CA ASP A 100 0.03 13.47 -7.03
C ASP A 100 0.21 14.00 -5.59
N GLU A 101 1.44 13.97 -5.08
CA GLU A 101 1.77 14.18 -3.66
C GLU A 101 1.21 15.48 -3.05
N GLU A 102 1.07 16.53 -3.87
CA GLU A 102 0.49 17.82 -3.47
C GLU A 102 -0.97 17.75 -3.02
N PHE A 103 -1.69 16.68 -3.37
CA PHE A 103 -3.09 16.46 -3.00
C PHE A 103 -3.27 15.46 -1.86
N LEU A 104 -2.21 14.81 -1.36
CA LEU A 104 -2.26 13.91 -0.20
C LEU A 104 -2.83 14.55 1.09
N PRO A 105 -2.68 15.86 1.36
CA PRO A 105 -3.35 16.50 2.50
C PRO A 105 -4.87 16.45 2.45
N PHE A 106 -5.48 16.26 1.26
CA PHE A 106 -6.93 16.18 1.09
C PHE A 106 -7.41 14.79 0.64
N ALA A 107 -6.64 14.13 -0.22
CA ALA A 107 -6.86 12.78 -0.75
C ALA A 107 -8.30 12.46 -1.19
N LYS A 108 -9.07 13.45 -1.69
CA LYS A 108 -10.51 13.27 -1.97
C LYS A 108 -10.78 12.15 -2.98
N SER A 109 -9.96 12.03 -4.03
CA SER A 109 -10.08 10.94 -5.01
C SER A 109 -9.95 9.56 -4.36
N SER A 110 -9.07 9.39 -3.39
CA SER A 110 -8.80 8.10 -2.73
C SER A 110 -9.79 7.82 -1.60
N LEU A 111 -10.10 8.82 -0.76
CA LEU A 111 -11.10 8.69 0.30
C LEU A 111 -12.49 8.35 -0.26
N THR A 112 -12.89 8.96 -1.37
CA THR A 112 -14.19 8.64 -2.02
C THR A 112 -14.24 7.24 -2.63
N GLN A 113 -13.09 6.57 -2.75
CA GLN A 113 -12.98 5.16 -3.13
C GLN A 113 -12.91 4.22 -1.91
N GLY A 114 -12.78 4.74 -0.69
CA GLY A 114 -12.60 3.97 0.54
C GLY A 114 -11.14 3.65 0.89
N VAL A 115 -10.18 4.25 0.18
CA VAL A 115 -8.74 4.04 0.40
C VAL A 115 -8.27 4.83 1.62
N THR A 116 -7.59 4.15 2.55
CA THR A 116 -6.98 4.77 3.74
C THR A 116 -5.46 4.69 3.73
N THR A 117 -4.86 3.89 2.83
CA THR A 117 -3.41 3.72 2.73
C THR A 117 -2.97 3.61 1.27
N GLU A 118 -1.94 4.35 0.88
CA GLU A 118 -1.29 4.26 -0.43
C GLU A 118 0.21 3.93 -0.29
N ILE A 119 0.73 3.03 -1.13
CA ILE A 119 2.18 2.79 -1.25
C ILE A 119 2.70 3.42 -2.54
N LEU A 120 3.56 4.42 -2.36
CA LEU A 120 4.15 5.25 -3.42
C LEU A 120 5.39 4.59 -4.03
N ASN A 121 5.90 5.22 -5.10
CA ASN A 121 7.09 4.81 -5.85
C ASN A 121 7.03 3.38 -6.42
N PRO A 122 5.92 2.91 -7.02
CA PRO A 122 5.93 1.65 -7.76
C PRO A 122 6.79 1.79 -9.03
N ASP A 123 6.96 0.70 -9.76
CA ASP A 123 7.57 0.66 -11.10
C ASP A 123 9.02 1.18 -11.17
N GLY A 124 9.76 1.09 -10.06
CA GLY A 124 11.18 1.45 -10.00
C GLY A 124 11.46 2.95 -9.91
N PHE A 125 10.43 3.79 -9.93
CA PHE A 125 10.55 5.24 -9.86
C PHE A 125 10.71 5.74 -8.42
N GLY A 126 10.82 7.06 -8.27
CA GLY A 126 11.04 7.74 -6.98
C GLY A 126 12.47 8.25 -6.87
N SER A 127 13.05 8.06 -5.69
CA SER A 127 14.43 8.42 -5.37
C SER A 127 15.14 7.22 -4.76
N ALA A 128 16.49 7.18 -4.85
CA ALA A 128 17.29 6.21 -4.12
C ALA A 128 17.34 6.52 -2.61
N ASP A 129 16.90 7.71 -2.19
CA ASP A 129 16.73 8.09 -0.79
C ASP A 129 15.25 8.29 -0.43
N ILE A 130 14.66 7.27 0.19
CA ILE A 130 13.25 7.33 0.60
C ILE A 130 12.97 8.38 1.68
N THR A 131 14.00 8.88 2.38
CA THR A 131 13.80 9.85 3.46
C THR A 131 13.30 11.20 2.95
N GLU A 132 13.47 11.46 1.65
CA GLU A 132 12.86 12.60 0.96
C GLU A 132 11.34 12.61 1.07
N LYS A 133 10.70 11.44 1.22
CA LYS A 133 9.24 11.34 1.37
C LYS A 133 8.75 11.67 2.78
N PHE A 134 9.63 11.77 3.78
CA PHE A 134 9.22 12.03 5.16
C PHE A 134 8.65 13.44 5.35
N GLU A 135 9.00 14.40 4.48
CA GLU A 135 8.42 15.76 4.51
C GLU A 135 6.91 15.77 4.22
N LEU A 136 6.37 14.70 3.61
CA LEU A 136 4.94 14.59 3.33
C LEU A 136 4.11 14.60 4.61
N GLU A 137 4.62 14.00 5.68
CA GLU A 137 3.93 14.00 6.98
C GLU A 137 3.84 15.41 7.56
N GLU A 138 4.87 16.24 7.38
CA GLU A 138 4.87 17.65 7.82
C GLU A 138 3.86 18.51 7.06
N LYS A 139 3.57 18.18 5.80
CA LYS A 139 2.54 18.84 4.97
C LYS A 139 1.12 18.46 5.38
N GLY A 140 0.97 17.44 6.21
CA GLY A 140 -0.30 16.86 6.61
C GLY A 140 -0.78 15.83 5.59
N LEU A 141 -1.36 14.74 6.10
CA LEU A 141 -1.80 13.60 5.30
C LEU A 141 -3.24 13.24 5.66
N ALA A 142 -4.14 13.20 4.69
CA ALA A 142 -5.50 12.73 4.91
C ALA A 142 -5.56 11.20 5.05
N ILE A 143 -4.68 10.49 4.34
CA ILE A 143 -4.55 9.03 4.32
C ILE A 143 -3.13 8.61 4.70
N ASN A 144 -2.95 7.36 5.12
CA ASN A 144 -1.62 6.81 5.35
C ASN A 144 -0.84 6.67 4.04
N VAL A 145 0.47 6.89 4.09
CA VAL A 145 1.35 6.70 2.94
C VAL A 145 2.59 5.91 3.33
N GLY A 146 2.98 4.95 2.51
CA GLY A 146 4.30 4.31 2.53
C GLY A 146 4.99 4.51 1.18
N ALA A 147 6.25 4.09 1.06
CA ALA A 147 6.95 4.12 -0.23
C ALA A 147 7.85 2.90 -0.42
N TYR A 148 7.95 2.45 -1.67
CA TYR A 148 9.03 1.56 -2.10
C TYR A 148 10.31 2.36 -2.38
N LEU A 149 11.44 1.65 -2.33
CA LEU A 149 12.69 2.10 -2.92
C LEU A 149 12.72 1.68 -4.40
N GLY A 150 12.97 2.62 -5.32
CA GLY A 150 13.00 2.34 -6.75
C GLY A 150 14.32 1.75 -7.22
N PHE A 151 14.31 0.53 -7.77
CA PHE A 151 15.47 -0.09 -8.40
C PHE A 151 16.00 0.74 -9.58
N ASN A 152 15.11 1.30 -10.41
CA ASN A 152 15.54 2.12 -11.55
C ASN A 152 16.23 3.40 -11.06
N ALA A 153 15.73 4.03 -9.99
CA ALA A 153 16.37 5.19 -9.37
C ALA A 153 17.77 4.86 -8.82
N VAL A 154 17.91 3.73 -8.11
CA VAL A 154 19.22 3.24 -7.62
C VAL A 154 20.17 2.95 -8.79
N TRP A 155 19.67 2.32 -9.86
CA TRP A 155 20.45 2.03 -11.06
C TRP A 155 20.91 3.31 -11.76
N GLU A 156 20.02 4.28 -11.93
CA GLU A 156 20.34 5.57 -12.56
C GLU A 156 21.37 6.36 -11.75
N GLU A 157 21.25 6.40 -10.42
CA GLU A 157 22.19 7.12 -9.56
C GLU A 157 23.62 6.59 -9.67
N VAL A 158 23.78 5.27 -9.79
CA VAL A 158 25.09 4.61 -9.75
C VAL A 158 25.64 4.31 -11.15
N VAL A 159 24.81 3.75 -12.03
CA VAL A 159 25.20 3.29 -13.38
C VAL A 159 24.94 4.38 -14.43
N GLY A 160 23.91 5.20 -14.24
CA GLY A 160 23.47 6.22 -15.19
C GLY A 160 22.56 5.66 -16.30
N GLU A 161 22.34 6.48 -17.31
CA GLU A 161 21.33 6.25 -18.36
C GLU A 161 21.80 5.37 -19.53
N SER A 162 23.06 4.95 -19.55
CA SER A 162 23.62 4.18 -20.66
C SER A 162 23.46 2.67 -20.50
N ASP A 163 23.29 1.97 -21.63
CA ASP A 163 23.35 0.50 -21.67
C ASP A 163 24.80 0.02 -21.49
N ARG A 164 25.20 -0.06 -20.23
CA ARG A 164 26.50 -0.59 -19.81
C ARG A 164 26.32 -1.46 -18.58
N ARG A 165 27.25 -2.39 -18.39
CA ARG A 165 27.24 -3.26 -17.21
C ARG A 165 27.90 -2.56 -16.01
N PRO A 166 27.40 -2.76 -14.78
CA PRO A 166 28.02 -2.22 -13.57
C PRO A 166 29.38 -2.86 -13.29
N THR A 167 30.26 -2.10 -12.65
CA THR A 167 31.50 -2.60 -12.04
C THR A 167 31.22 -3.22 -10.67
N GLU A 168 32.17 -3.99 -10.15
CA GLU A 168 32.12 -4.55 -8.78
C GLU A 168 31.93 -3.49 -7.67
N ALA A 169 32.40 -2.25 -7.90
CA ALA A 169 32.21 -1.16 -6.95
C ALA A 169 30.77 -0.63 -7.01
N GLU A 170 30.23 -0.47 -8.22
CA GLU A 170 28.86 -0.02 -8.46
C GLU A 170 27.83 -1.04 -7.95
N TYR A 171 28.08 -2.35 -8.07
CA TYR A 171 27.23 -3.38 -7.44
C TYR A 171 27.10 -3.16 -5.93
N LYS A 172 28.23 -2.96 -5.24
CA LYS A 172 28.25 -2.75 -3.78
C LYS A 172 27.58 -1.44 -3.37
N GLU A 173 27.70 -0.42 -4.20
CA GLU A 173 27.06 0.87 -3.98
C GLU A 173 25.54 0.75 -4.09
N MET A 174 25.03 0.11 -5.14
CA MET A 174 23.59 -0.17 -5.27
C MET A 174 23.05 -1.04 -4.11
N GLN A 175 23.78 -2.09 -3.72
CA GLN A 175 23.43 -2.92 -2.56
C GLN A 175 23.36 -2.09 -1.27
N ALA A 176 24.31 -1.19 -1.04
CA ALA A 176 24.33 -0.33 0.15
C ALA A 176 23.17 0.69 0.17
N LEU A 177 22.80 1.25 -0.99
CA LEU A 177 21.62 2.11 -1.12
C LEU A 177 20.33 1.35 -0.81
N ILE A 178 20.23 0.10 -1.28
CA ILE A 178 19.10 -0.79 -0.97
C ILE A 178 19.00 -1.09 0.52
N GLU A 179 20.10 -1.51 1.14
CA GLU A 179 20.14 -1.78 2.58
C GLU A 179 19.78 -0.53 3.39
N LYS A 180 20.27 0.64 2.99
CA LYS A 180 19.93 1.92 3.61
C LYS A 180 18.44 2.24 3.47
N GLY A 181 17.88 2.17 2.26
CA GLY A 181 16.48 2.48 2.03
C GLY A 181 15.53 1.57 2.83
N LEU A 182 15.86 0.28 2.94
CA LEU A 182 15.12 -0.65 3.79
C LEU A 182 15.27 -0.31 5.29
N ALA A 183 16.47 0.09 5.73
CA ALA A 183 16.70 0.55 7.10
C ALA A 183 15.98 1.85 7.46
N ASP A 184 15.80 2.73 6.48
CA ASP A 184 15.04 3.97 6.63
C ASP A 184 13.51 3.75 6.63
N GLY A 185 13.07 2.57 6.19
CA GLY A 185 11.68 2.12 6.30
C GLY A 185 10.95 1.84 4.99
N ALA A 186 11.66 1.59 3.88
CA ALA A 186 11.05 1.25 2.60
C ALA A 186 10.22 -0.04 2.69
N TRP A 187 9.06 -0.05 2.05
CA TRP A 187 8.13 -1.18 2.08
C TRP A 187 8.55 -2.36 1.20
N GLY A 188 9.61 -2.21 0.41
CA GLY A 188 10.10 -3.16 -0.58
C GLY A 188 10.95 -2.45 -1.63
N ILE A 189 11.34 -3.19 -2.67
CA ILE A 189 12.14 -2.66 -3.78
C ILE A 189 11.31 -2.78 -5.05
N SER A 190 10.84 -1.66 -5.60
CA SER A 190 10.07 -1.67 -6.84
C SER A 190 11.00 -1.65 -8.06
N SER A 191 10.57 -2.17 -9.20
CA SER A 191 11.31 -2.06 -10.46
C SER A 191 10.39 -1.81 -11.66
N GLY A 192 10.94 -1.13 -12.68
CA GLY A 192 10.25 -0.86 -13.94
C GLY A 192 11.10 -1.32 -15.10
N LEU A 193 11.07 -2.62 -15.38
CA LEU A 193 11.98 -3.24 -16.33
C LEU A 193 11.58 -2.97 -17.79
N THR A 194 10.40 -2.40 -18.04
CA THR A 194 10.08 -1.85 -19.38
C THR A 194 10.77 -0.51 -19.64
N TYR A 195 11.11 0.26 -18.59
CA TYR A 195 11.55 1.65 -18.70
C TYR A 195 13.07 1.75 -18.57
N THR A 196 13.71 2.59 -19.39
CA THR A 196 15.12 2.92 -19.22
C THR A 196 15.33 3.80 -17.98
N PRO A 197 16.47 3.66 -17.25
CA PRO A 197 17.57 2.75 -17.55
C PRO A 197 17.38 1.32 -17.04
N GLY A 198 16.36 1.03 -16.21
CA GLY A 198 16.14 -0.31 -15.65
C GLY A 198 15.96 -1.41 -16.72
N ALA A 199 15.43 -1.07 -17.88
CA ALA A 199 15.30 -1.97 -19.02
C ALA A 199 16.63 -2.50 -19.56
N PHE A 200 17.76 -1.81 -19.29
CA PHE A 200 19.09 -2.27 -19.67
C PHE A 200 19.67 -3.30 -18.70
N ALA A 201 19.15 -3.40 -17.47
CA ALA A 201 19.64 -4.37 -16.50
C ALA A 201 19.29 -5.80 -16.93
N GLN A 202 20.26 -6.71 -16.89
CA GLN A 202 20.06 -8.14 -17.11
C GLN A 202 19.57 -8.82 -15.83
N THR A 203 18.85 -9.93 -15.97
CA THR A 203 18.24 -10.67 -14.87
C THR A 203 19.25 -11.01 -13.76
N GLU A 204 20.44 -11.51 -14.11
CA GLU A 204 21.49 -11.85 -13.14
C GLU A 204 22.03 -10.64 -12.37
N GLU A 205 22.07 -9.47 -13.01
CA GLU A 205 22.55 -8.24 -12.39
C GLU A 205 21.51 -7.69 -11.41
N ILE A 206 20.23 -7.79 -11.77
CA ILE A 206 19.12 -7.45 -10.89
C ILE A 206 19.20 -8.35 -9.65
N ILE A 207 19.31 -9.67 -9.82
CA ILE A 207 19.47 -10.64 -8.72
C ILE A 207 20.66 -10.28 -7.84
N GLU A 208 21.82 -10.00 -8.44
CA GLU A 208 23.04 -9.64 -7.70
C GLU A 208 22.85 -8.39 -6.83
N VAL A 209 22.11 -7.40 -7.33
CA VAL A 209 21.83 -6.16 -6.60
C VAL A 209 20.79 -6.39 -5.49
N VAL A 210 19.63 -6.98 -5.81
CA VAL A 210 18.50 -7.04 -4.88
C VAL A 210 18.64 -8.12 -3.81
N LYS A 211 19.53 -9.12 -3.97
CA LYS A 211 19.81 -10.12 -2.92
C LYS A 211 20.31 -9.52 -1.60
N ALA A 212 20.83 -8.28 -1.61
CA ALA A 212 21.19 -7.58 -0.37
C ALA A 212 19.97 -7.42 0.57
N ALA A 213 18.77 -7.49 0.04
CA ALA A 213 17.52 -7.41 0.79
C ALA A 213 17.03 -8.76 1.35
N GLU A 214 17.70 -9.89 1.10
CA GLU A 214 17.25 -11.23 1.54
C GLU A 214 16.91 -11.26 3.05
N LYS A 215 17.79 -10.71 3.90
CA LYS A 215 17.60 -10.68 5.35
C LYS A 215 16.37 -9.89 5.80
N TRP A 216 15.87 -8.99 4.95
CA TRP A 216 14.68 -8.21 5.23
C TRP A 216 13.41 -9.01 5.00
N ARG A 217 13.46 -10.14 4.26
CA ARG A 217 12.27 -10.94 3.91
C ARG A 217 11.16 -10.07 3.32
N THR A 218 11.51 -9.21 2.36
CA THR A 218 10.63 -8.19 1.76
C THR A 218 10.17 -8.60 0.36
N ASN A 219 9.27 -7.83 -0.23
CA ASN A 219 8.77 -8.00 -1.60
C ASN A 219 9.57 -7.22 -2.66
N PHE A 220 9.43 -7.68 -3.90
CA PHE A 220 9.98 -7.09 -5.13
C PHE A 220 8.84 -6.87 -6.14
N PRO A 221 8.06 -5.78 -6.01
CA PRO A 221 7.05 -5.39 -7.00
C PRO A 221 7.69 -4.91 -8.29
N SER A 222 7.25 -5.45 -9.42
CA SER A 222 7.85 -5.15 -10.71
C SER A 222 6.81 -4.90 -11.80
N HIS A 223 6.93 -3.73 -12.42
CA HIS A 223 6.48 -3.54 -13.79
C HIS A 223 7.42 -4.34 -14.68
N ILE A 224 6.92 -5.48 -15.13
CA ILE A 224 7.71 -6.50 -15.82
C ILE A 224 8.27 -5.98 -17.14
N ARG A 225 9.35 -6.61 -17.61
CA ARG A 225 10.12 -6.12 -18.78
C ARG A 225 9.29 -5.94 -20.04
N ASN A 226 8.24 -6.75 -20.20
CA ASN A 226 7.39 -6.72 -21.36
C ASN A 226 5.99 -7.23 -20.96
N GLU A 227 4.93 -6.48 -21.28
CA GLU A 227 3.55 -6.91 -21.02
C GLU A 227 2.78 -7.29 -22.30
N ASN A 228 3.49 -7.42 -23.43
CA ASN A 228 2.94 -7.82 -24.74
C ASN A 228 3.53 -9.16 -25.20
N ASN A 229 4.32 -9.18 -26.28
CA ASN A 229 4.73 -10.39 -26.99
C ASN A 229 5.61 -11.32 -26.15
N LEU A 230 6.30 -10.78 -25.13
CA LEU A 230 7.16 -11.52 -24.20
C LEU A 230 6.60 -11.54 -22.77
N VAL A 231 5.29 -11.35 -22.59
CA VAL A 231 4.66 -11.27 -21.26
C VAL A 231 4.86 -12.52 -20.40
N VAL A 232 4.90 -13.70 -20.99
CA VAL A 232 5.11 -14.96 -20.27
C VAL A 232 6.55 -15.07 -19.79
N GLU A 233 7.50 -14.73 -20.66
CA GLU A 233 8.93 -14.70 -20.36
C GLU A 233 9.26 -13.65 -19.30
N ALA A 234 8.70 -12.44 -19.42
CA ALA A 234 8.89 -11.37 -18.44
C ALA A 234 8.24 -11.70 -17.08
N THR A 235 7.10 -12.39 -17.07
CA THR A 235 6.49 -12.91 -15.83
C THR A 235 7.43 -13.93 -15.16
N ALA A 236 7.97 -14.87 -15.94
CA ALA A 236 8.91 -15.87 -15.44
C ALA A 236 10.21 -15.23 -14.90
N GLU A 237 10.69 -14.15 -15.54
CA GLU A 237 11.87 -13.40 -15.10
C GLU A 237 11.69 -12.85 -13.67
N ILE A 238 10.56 -12.22 -13.36
CA ILE A 238 10.34 -11.65 -12.02
C ILE A 238 10.26 -12.74 -10.95
N ILE A 239 9.62 -13.87 -11.28
CA ILE A 239 9.58 -15.02 -10.38
C ILE A 239 10.99 -15.54 -10.13
N GLU A 240 11.82 -15.69 -11.17
CA GLU A 240 13.21 -16.10 -11.04
C GLU A 240 14.04 -15.13 -10.18
N ILE A 241 13.85 -13.82 -10.36
CA ILE A 241 14.53 -12.79 -9.55
C ILE A 241 14.15 -12.95 -8.08
N GLY A 242 12.85 -13.02 -7.77
CA GLY A 242 12.36 -13.19 -6.40
C GLY A 242 12.89 -14.48 -5.76
N GLU A 243 12.82 -15.59 -6.48
CA GLU A 243 13.33 -16.90 -6.03
C GLU A 243 14.81 -16.87 -5.68
N LYS A 244 15.64 -16.34 -6.59
CA LYS A 244 17.09 -16.35 -6.42
C LYS A 244 17.61 -15.29 -5.43
N ALA A 245 16.87 -14.20 -5.25
CA ALA A 245 17.21 -13.14 -4.31
C ALA A 245 16.63 -13.37 -2.90
N GLY A 246 15.75 -14.35 -2.72
CA GLY A 246 15.06 -14.58 -1.44
C GLY A 246 14.02 -13.50 -1.12
N LEU A 247 13.36 -12.94 -2.14
CA LEU A 247 12.33 -11.91 -2.03
C LEU A 247 10.99 -12.44 -2.52
N VAL A 248 9.89 -11.80 -2.11
CA VAL A 248 8.55 -12.12 -2.63
C VAL A 248 8.37 -11.43 -3.99
N PRO A 249 8.34 -12.15 -5.13
CA PRO A 249 8.02 -11.54 -6.41
C PRO A 249 6.56 -11.05 -6.45
N VAL A 250 6.36 -9.80 -6.87
CA VAL A 250 5.04 -9.22 -7.09
C VAL A 250 4.96 -8.69 -8.52
N ILE A 251 4.07 -9.26 -9.33
CA ILE A 251 3.81 -8.80 -10.70
C ILE A 251 2.81 -7.65 -10.61
N THR A 252 3.28 -6.42 -10.77
CA THR A 252 2.38 -5.27 -10.63
C THR A 252 1.47 -5.13 -11.84
N HIS A 253 0.31 -4.52 -11.63
CA HIS A 253 -0.71 -4.18 -12.61
C HIS A 253 -0.86 -5.22 -13.74
N MET A 254 -0.95 -6.48 -13.35
CA MET A 254 -0.84 -7.65 -14.20
C MET A 254 -1.83 -7.56 -15.36
N LYS A 255 -1.30 -7.69 -16.58
CA LYS A 255 -2.07 -7.56 -17.81
C LYS A 255 -1.42 -8.32 -18.95
N VAL A 256 -2.16 -8.41 -20.05
CA VAL A 256 -1.64 -8.89 -21.33
C VAL A 256 -2.11 -7.93 -22.42
N MET A 257 -1.17 -7.32 -23.12
CA MET A 257 -1.40 -6.26 -24.10
C MET A 257 -1.31 -6.79 -25.53
N GLY A 258 -2.18 -6.29 -26.41
CA GLY A 258 -2.16 -6.58 -27.83
C GLY A 258 -3.01 -7.80 -28.24
N PRO A 259 -3.67 -7.76 -29.41
CA PRO A 259 -4.54 -8.84 -29.89
C PRO A 259 -3.87 -10.21 -29.98
N ASP A 260 -2.60 -10.23 -30.36
CA ASP A 260 -1.81 -11.47 -30.51
C ASP A 260 -1.51 -12.16 -29.17
N ASN A 261 -1.66 -11.45 -28.05
CA ASN A 261 -1.41 -11.97 -26.71
C ASN A 261 -2.70 -12.25 -25.93
N TRP A 262 -3.86 -11.83 -26.41
CA TRP A 262 -5.12 -12.08 -25.71
C TRP A 262 -5.37 -13.57 -25.45
N GLY A 263 -5.72 -13.91 -24.21
CA GLY A 263 -5.83 -15.27 -23.71
C GLY A 263 -4.58 -15.78 -22.98
N ARG A 264 -3.40 -15.18 -23.21
CA ARG A 264 -2.15 -15.61 -22.56
C ARG A 264 -2.10 -15.30 -21.06
N SER A 265 -3.07 -14.57 -20.51
CA SER A 265 -3.15 -14.41 -19.04
C SER A 265 -3.39 -15.74 -18.33
N ALA A 266 -3.89 -16.76 -19.03
CA ALA A 266 -3.95 -18.14 -18.52
C ALA A 266 -2.54 -18.75 -18.30
N GLU A 267 -1.57 -18.39 -19.13
CA GLU A 267 -0.18 -18.85 -18.98
C GLU A 267 0.51 -18.11 -17.85
N THR A 268 0.34 -16.79 -17.76
CA THR A 268 1.03 -15.97 -16.74
C THR A 268 0.54 -16.26 -15.32
N ILE A 269 -0.77 -16.44 -15.10
CA ILE A 269 -1.26 -16.93 -13.79
C ILE A 269 -0.81 -18.36 -13.51
N GLY A 270 -0.69 -19.20 -14.54
CA GLY A 270 -0.15 -20.56 -14.40
C GLY A 270 1.31 -20.56 -13.90
N LEU A 271 2.10 -19.54 -14.25
CA LEU A 271 3.44 -19.36 -13.70
C LEU A 271 3.41 -18.99 -12.22
N ILE A 272 2.47 -18.14 -11.80
CA ILE A 272 2.25 -17.77 -10.40
C ILE A 272 1.87 -19.02 -9.58
N ASP A 273 0.89 -19.80 -10.04
CA ASP A 273 0.47 -21.06 -9.42
C ASP A 273 1.64 -22.04 -9.28
N ALA A 274 2.39 -22.24 -10.37
CA ALA A 274 3.54 -23.15 -10.37
C ALA A 274 4.65 -22.68 -9.43
N ALA A 275 4.81 -21.37 -9.21
CA ALA A 275 5.78 -20.81 -8.27
C ALA A 275 5.37 -21.08 -6.83
N ILE A 276 4.08 -20.87 -6.52
CA ILE A 276 3.52 -21.13 -5.20
C ILE A 276 3.64 -22.62 -4.87
N GLU A 277 3.31 -23.51 -5.81
CA GLU A 277 3.37 -24.97 -5.60
C GLU A 277 4.78 -25.46 -5.25
N ARG A 278 5.82 -24.84 -5.83
CA ARG A 278 7.23 -25.18 -5.55
C ARG A 278 7.84 -24.41 -4.36
N GLY A 279 7.05 -23.59 -3.66
CA GLY A 279 7.44 -22.94 -2.40
C GLY A 279 7.73 -21.44 -2.50
N THR A 280 7.64 -20.85 -3.69
CA THR A 280 7.85 -19.42 -3.91
C THR A 280 6.52 -18.69 -3.89
N TYR A 281 6.22 -18.00 -2.80
CA TYR A 281 5.05 -17.13 -2.81
C TYR A 281 5.19 -16.06 -3.88
N THR A 282 4.25 -16.04 -4.81
CA THR A 282 4.16 -15.03 -5.85
C THR A 282 2.79 -14.37 -5.74
N ALA A 283 2.78 -13.05 -5.84
CA ALA A 283 1.55 -12.26 -5.83
C ALA A 283 1.54 -11.31 -7.02
N ALA A 284 0.41 -10.64 -7.20
CA ALA A 284 0.23 -9.64 -8.23
C ALA A 284 -0.85 -8.64 -7.80
N ASP A 285 -0.96 -7.54 -8.54
CA ASP A 285 -2.09 -6.62 -8.42
C ASP A 285 -2.67 -6.27 -9.80
N VAL A 286 -3.90 -5.74 -9.83
CA VAL A 286 -4.59 -5.37 -11.06
C VAL A 286 -5.53 -4.18 -10.83
N TYR A 287 -5.71 -3.34 -11.86
CA TYR A 287 -6.76 -2.32 -11.92
C TYR A 287 -7.90 -2.73 -12.88
N PRO A 288 -9.17 -2.31 -12.62
CA PRO A 288 -10.36 -2.78 -13.34
C PRO A 288 -10.63 -2.08 -14.68
N TYR A 289 -9.61 -1.96 -15.54
CA TYR A 289 -9.68 -1.27 -16.83
C TYR A 289 -8.86 -1.98 -17.90
N LEU A 290 -9.33 -1.88 -19.15
CA LEU A 290 -8.65 -2.43 -20.34
C LEU A 290 -7.77 -1.40 -21.05
N ALA A 291 -7.40 -0.33 -20.34
CA ALA A 291 -6.49 0.68 -20.80
C ALA A 291 -5.48 1.02 -19.70
N SER A 292 -4.23 1.26 -20.09
CA SER A 292 -3.15 1.68 -19.22
C SER A 292 -2.88 3.17 -19.38
N GLN A 293 -2.04 3.75 -18.52
CA GLN A 293 -1.55 5.11 -18.71
C GLN A 293 -0.08 5.21 -18.30
N THR A 294 0.75 5.74 -19.18
CA THR A 294 2.18 6.00 -18.93
C THR A 294 2.69 7.11 -19.89
N GLY A 295 4.01 7.30 -20.01
CA GLY A 295 4.63 8.18 -20.99
C GLY A 295 4.41 7.72 -22.44
N ILE A 296 4.55 8.63 -23.39
CA ILE A 296 4.60 8.31 -24.83
C ILE A 296 5.93 7.62 -25.19
N ASN A 297 6.99 7.82 -24.39
CA ASN A 297 8.26 7.13 -24.60
C ASN A 297 8.14 5.60 -24.42
N ALA A 298 7.09 5.10 -23.76
CA ALA A 298 6.89 3.65 -23.56
C ALA A 298 6.68 2.84 -24.86
N ILE A 299 6.50 3.51 -26.01
CA ILE A 299 6.49 2.90 -27.34
C ILE A 299 7.70 3.30 -28.19
N VAL A 300 8.77 3.79 -27.55
CA VAL A 300 10.07 4.04 -28.18
C VAL A 300 10.96 2.82 -27.91
N PRO A 301 11.75 2.36 -28.90
CA PRO A 301 12.71 1.29 -28.68
C PRO A 301 13.77 1.69 -27.66
N ASN A 302 14.01 0.84 -26.66
CA ASN A 302 14.96 1.13 -25.56
C ASN A 302 16.37 1.53 -26.05
N TRP A 303 16.86 0.99 -27.17
CA TRP A 303 18.18 1.36 -27.71
C TRP A 303 18.25 2.82 -28.17
N ALA A 304 17.11 3.42 -28.55
CA ALA A 304 17.04 4.83 -28.91
C ALA A 304 17.20 5.72 -27.67
N GLU A 305 16.80 5.23 -26.50
CA GLU A 305 16.89 5.91 -25.20
C GLU A 305 18.24 5.73 -24.49
N ASP A 306 19.14 4.88 -25.00
CA ASP A 306 20.49 4.66 -24.43
C ASP A 306 21.29 5.98 -24.32
N GLY A 307 21.74 6.31 -23.12
CA GLY A 307 22.44 7.56 -22.82
C GLY A 307 21.49 8.73 -22.58
N GLY A 308 20.22 8.43 -22.31
CA GLY A 308 19.23 9.39 -21.83
C GLY A 308 18.59 10.23 -22.92
N ARG A 309 17.73 11.15 -22.47
CA ARG A 309 16.88 11.98 -23.34
C ARG A 309 17.67 12.73 -24.42
N GLN A 310 18.82 13.31 -24.07
CA GLN A 310 19.58 14.11 -25.03
C GLN A 310 20.17 13.24 -26.15
N ALA A 311 20.67 12.05 -25.82
CA ALA A 311 21.19 11.10 -26.80
C ALA A 311 20.07 10.61 -27.73
N MET A 312 18.87 10.33 -27.19
CA MET A 312 17.68 10.00 -28.00
C MET A 312 17.34 11.10 -29.00
N LEU A 313 17.27 12.36 -28.55
CA LEU A 313 16.98 13.50 -29.42
C LEU A 313 18.07 13.73 -30.48
N ASP A 314 19.32 13.37 -30.19
CA ASP A 314 20.40 13.42 -31.17
C ASP A 314 20.28 12.30 -32.22
N ARG A 315 19.84 11.09 -31.83
CA ARG A 315 19.50 10.01 -32.78
C ARG A 315 18.37 10.40 -33.72
N PHE A 316 17.36 11.15 -33.25
CA PHE A 316 16.25 11.63 -34.10
C PHE A 316 16.66 12.58 -35.23
N LYS A 317 17.87 13.19 -35.13
CA LYS A 317 18.42 14.07 -36.18
C LYS A 317 19.10 13.30 -37.30
N ASP A 318 19.50 12.05 -37.05
CA ASP A 318 20.07 11.18 -38.07
C ASP A 318 18.92 10.59 -38.94
N PRO A 319 18.92 10.80 -40.27
CA PRO A 319 17.81 10.35 -41.11
C PRO A 319 17.63 8.83 -41.17
N GLU A 320 18.72 8.05 -41.05
CA GLU A 320 18.64 6.59 -41.10
C GLU A 320 18.10 6.06 -39.77
N LEU A 321 18.61 6.56 -38.64
CA LEU A 321 18.11 6.18 -37.32
C LEU A 321 16.67 6.63 -37.10
N ARG A 322 16.29 7.84 -37.54
CA ARG A 322 14.91 8.32 -37.44
C ARG A 322 13.93 7.43 -38.19
N ALA A 323 14.30 6.98 -39.39
CA ALA A 323 13.47 6.07 -40.18
C ALA A 323 13.31 4.72 -39.47
N GLN A 324 14.40 4.15 -38.97
CA GLN A 324 14.37 2.91 -38.19
C GLN A 324 13.49 3.04 -36.94
N ILE A 325 13.72 4.08 -36.13
CA ILE A 325 12.94 4.33 -34.91
C ILE A 325 11.45 4.53 -35.24
N THR A 326 11.14 5.21 -36.35
CA THR A 326 9.75 5.39 -36.79
C THR A 326 9.07 4.06 -37.06
N ASP A 327 9.76 3.14 -37.76
CA ASP A 327 9.20 1.83 -38.09
C ASP A 327 9.04 0.96 -36.84
N GLU A 328 10.02 0.95 -35.94
CA GLU A 328 9.95 0.19 -34.68
C GLU A 328 8.88 0.75 -33.70
N ILE A 329 8.64 2.07 -33.67
CA ILE A 329 7.51 2.65 -32.93
C ILE A 329 6.17 2.12 -33.49
N GLU A 330 6.03 2.02 -34.82
CA GLU A 330 4.81 1.49 -35.44
C GLU A 330 4.59 0.01 -35.11
N GLU A 331 5.66 -0.78 -35.00
CA GLU A 331 5.59 -2.16 -34.50
C GLU A 331 5.14 -2.21 -33.03
N LEU A 332 5.75 -1.40 -32.15
CA LEU A 332 5.40 -1.35 -30.72
C LEU A 332 3.95 -0.89 -30.47
N ILE A 333 3.39 -0.05 -31.34
CA ILE A 333 1.97 0.32 -31.30
C ILE A 333 1.09 -0.93 -31.51
N LEU A 334 1.41 -1.76 -32.50
CA LEU A 334 0.65 -2.97 -32.83
C LEU A 334 0.88 -4.10 -31.81
N ASP A 335 2.03 -4.12 -31.14
CA ASP A 335 2.26 -5.06 -30.04
C ASP A 335 1.38 -4.74 -28.82
N ARG A 336 0.95 -3.49 -28.64
CA ARG A 336 0.14 -3.07 -27.49
C ARG A 336 -1.36 -3.02 -27.75
N GLY A 337 -1.78 -2.68 -28.96
CA GLY A 337 -3.18 -2.48 -29.35
C GLY A 337 -3.46 -2.97 -30.77
N GLU A 338 -4.61 -2.60 -31.33
CA GLU A 338 -4.94 -2.95 -32.73
C GLU A 338 -4.40 -1.90 -33.71
N SER A 339 -4.27 -0.65 -33.29
CA SER A 339 -3.83 0.45 -34.14
C SER A 339 -3.37 1.69 -33.37
N ALA A 340 -2.82 2.68 -34.07
CA ALA A 340 -2.52 3.99 -33.49
C ALA A 340 -3.76 4.75 -32.97
N ALA A 341 -4.99 4.30 -33.27
CA ALA A 341 -6.19 4.86 -32.66
C ALA A 341 -6.33 4.48 -31.17
N ASP A 342 -5.65 3.43 -30.73
CA ASP A 342 -5.65 2.93 -29.34
C ASP A 342 -4.66 3.69 -28.44
N VAL A 343 -3.90 4.63 -29.00
CA VAL A 343 -2.99 5.51 -28.27
C VAL A 343 -3.67 6.88 -28.15
N TYR A 344 -4.14 7.23 -26.95
CA TYR A 344 -4.95 8.41 -26.69
C TYR A 344 -4.23 9.45 -25.83
N PHE A 345 -4.34 10.72 -26.20
CA PHE A 345 -3.75 11.85 -25.47
C PHE A 345 -4.85 12.60 -24.69
N PRO A 346 -4.98 12.40 -23.37
CA PRO A 346 -6.06 13.01 -22.59
C PRO A 346 -6.11 14.53 -22.68
N GLU A 347 -4.95 15.19 -22.57
CA GLU A 347 -4.87 16.65 -22.63
C GLU A 347 -5.29 17.22 -23.98
N LYS A 348 -4.99 16.49 -25.07
CA LYS A 348 -5.29 16.91 -26.43
C LYS A 348 -6.69 16.49 -26.90
N ARG A 349 -7.32 15.56 -26.19
CA ARG A 349 -8.61 14.92 -26.53
C ARG A 349 -8.64 14.36 -27.95
N GLN A 350 -7.55 13.73 -28.36
CA GLN A 350 -7.40 13.07 -29.66
C GLN A 350 -6.50 11.84 -29.52
N ASN A 351 -6.62 10.88 -30.45
CA ASN A 351 -5.71 9.76 -30.53
C ASN A 351 -4.52 10.02 -31.46
N LEU A 352 -3.50 9.16 -31.41
CA LEU A 352 -2.28 9.28 -32.18
C LEU A 352 -2.53 9.22 -33.69
N GLN A 353 -3.48 8.39 -34.15
CA GLN A 353 -3.83 8.36 -35.58
C GLN A 353 -4.37 9.73 -36.05
N GLN A 354 -5.31 10.32 -35.32
CA GLN A 354 -5.85 11.65 -35.62
C GLN A 354 -4.78 12.74 -35.59
N PHE A 355 -3.88 12.67 -34.61
CA PHE A 355 -2.76 13.60 -34.51
C PHE A 355 -1.81 13.45 -35.71
N ALA A 356 -1.43 12.23 -36.08
CA ALA A 356 -0.57 11.94 -37.23
C ALA A 356 -1.18 12.43 -38.54
N ASP A 357 -2.48 12.17 -38.76
CA ASP A 357 -3.23 12.63 -39.92
C ASP A 357 -3.23 14.17 -40.02
N SER A 358 -3.40 14.86 -38.88
CA SER A 358 -3.37 16.33 -38.82
C SER A 358 -2.02 16.94 -39.21
N GLN A 359 -0.94 16.18 -39.01
CA GLN A 359 0.44 16.56 -39.31
C GLN A 359 0.89 16.08 -40.71
N GLY A 360 0.08 15.26 -41.40
CA GLY A 360 0.42 14.68 -42.69
C GLY A 360 1.61 13.71 -42.63
N VAL A 361 1.76 12.98 -41.51
CA VAL A 361 2.83 12.01 -41.29
C VAL A 361 2.28 10.67 -40.80
N ARG A 362 3.12 9.64 -40.76
CA ARG A 362 2.76 8.36 -40.16
C ARG A 362 2.79 8.42 -38.61
N PRO A 363 2.10 7.51 -37.91
CA PRO A 363 2.07 7.48 -36.45
C PRO A 363 3.43 7.48 -35.76
N GLY A 364 4.40 6.69 -36.24
CA GLY A 364 5.73 6.64 -35.59
C GLY A 364 6.46 7.98 -35.67
N GLU A 365 6.38 8.67 -36.81
CA GLU A 365 6.97 9.99 -37.01
C GLU A 365 6.26 11.05 -36.15
N ALA A 366 4.96 10.91 -35.94
CA ALA A 366 4.21 11.78 -35.04
C ALA A 366 4.67 11.64 -33.58
N VAL A 367 4.98 10.42 -33.11
CA VAL A 367 5.55 10.19 -31.77
C VAL A 367 6.90 10.91 -31.62
N ILE A 368 7.80 10.77 -32.60
CA ILE A 368 9.10 11.45 -32.59
C ILE A 368 8.91 12.98 -32.49
N ARG A 369 8.00 13.55 -33.29
CA ARG A 369 7.72 14.99 -33.25
C ARG A 369 7.18 15.47 -31.91
N ILE A 370 6.32 14.68 -31.25
CA ILE A 370 5.83 14.97 -29.89
C ILE A 370 7.02 15.01 -28.93
N LEU A 371 7.88 13.99 -28.96
CA LEU A 371 9.04 13.92 -28.07
C LEU A 371 10.03 15.07 -28.28
N GLU A 372 10.21 15.54 -29.51
CA GLU A 372 11.05 16.70 -29.87
C GLU A 372 10.48 18.04 -29.37
N THR A 373 9.16 18.20 -29.36
CA THR A 373 8.50 19.51 -29.16
C THR A 373 7.82 19.67 -27.82
N GLU A 374 7.25 18.60 -27.28
CA GLU A 374 6.42 18.60 -26.06
C GLU A 374 7.03 17.74 -24.95
N GLY A 375 7.93 16.82 -25.31
CA GLY A 375 8.55 15.90 -24.35
C GLY A 375 7.72 14.64 -24.14
N ASP A 376 7.97 13.96 -23.02
CA ASP A 376 7.23 12.77 -22.66
C ASP A 376 5.88 13.16 -22.04
N ILE A 377 4.79 12.87 -22.74
CA ILE A 377 3.44 13.27 -22.35
C ILE A 377 2.63 12.07 -21.87
N ARG A 378 1.76 12.29 -20.87
CA ARG A 378 0.84 11.26 -20.37
C ARG A 378 -0.07 10.77 -21.48
N THR A 379 -0.06 9.45 -21.69
CA THR A 379 -0.72 8.77 -22.81
C THR A 379 -1.48 7.56 -22.28
N ILE A 380 -2.71 7.39 -22.74
CA ILE A 380 -3.55 6.22 -22.45
C ILE A 380 -3.40 5.22 -23.60
N TYR A 381 -3.20 3.94 -23.27
CA TYR A 381 -3.10 2.86 -24.24
C TYR A 381 -4.25 1.87 -24.03
N TYR A 382 -5.14 1.73 -25.00
CA TYR A 382 -6.18 0.70 -24.99
C TYR A 382 -5.55 -0.62 -25.44
N PHE A 383 -5.47 -1.60 -24.54
CA PHE A 383 -4.69 -2.82 -24.77
C PHE A 383 -5.49 -4.11 -24.62
N GLY A 384 -6.54 -4.07 -23.80
CA GLY A 384 -6.96 -5.23 -23.04
C GLY A 384 -8.20 -5.92 -23.58
N LYS A 385 -8.34 -7.17 -23.16
CA LYS A 385 -9.52 -8.01 -23.35
C LYS A 385 -10.16 -8.35 -22.01
N GLU A 386 -11.48 -8.20 -21.94
CA GLU A 386 -12.25 -8.35 -20.69
C GLU A 386 -12.08 -9.75 -20.06
N GLU A 387 -11.99 -10.81 -20.87
CA GLU A 387 -11.80 -12.18 -20.38
C GLU A 387 -10.45 -12.38 -19.69
N ASP A 388 -9.39 -11.69 -20.13
CA ASP A 388 -8.08 -11.76 -19.48
C ASP A 388 -8.10 -11.02 -18.14
N PHE A 389 -8.68 -9.81 -18.10
CA PHE A 389 -8.86 -9.08 -16.85
C PHE A 389 -9.64 -9.90 -15.82
N LYS A 390 -10.76 -10.50 -16.22
CA LYS A 390 -11.60 -11.32 -15.32
C LYS A 390 -10.83 -12.51 -14.76
N ARG A 391 -10.04 -13.18 -15.59
CA ARG A 391 -9.19 -14.30 -15.16
C ARG A 391 -8.14 -13.87 -14.14
N ILE A 392 -7.50 -12.73 -14.38
CA ILE A 392 -6.51 -12.14 -13.46
C ILE A 392 -7.19 -11.75 -12.13
N LEU A 393 -8.31 -11.03 -12.18
CA LEU A 393 -9.05 -10.61 -10.97
C LEU A 393 -9.45 -11.78 -10.07
N GLN A 394 -9.85 -12.92 -10.65
CA GLN A 394 -10.29 -14.12 -9.93
C GLN A 394 -9.14 -14.93 -9.31
N HIS A 395 -7.89 -14.68 -9.69
CA HIS A 395 -6.78 -15.43 -9.12
C HIS A 395 -6.58 -15.07 -7.64
N PRO A 396 -6.45 -16.03 -6.71
CA PRO A 396 -6.48 -15.76 -5.26
C PRO A 396 -5.40 -14.78 -4.79
N ASN A 397 -4.21 -14.82 -5.41
CA ASN A 397 -3.08 -13.96 -5.04
C ASN A 397 -2.97 -12.66 -5.85
N VAL A 398 -4.06 -12.22 -6.50
CA VAL A 398 -4.13 -10.94 -7.20
C VAL A 398 -4.93 -9.94 -6.37
N ALA A 399 -4.25 -8.89 -5.89
CA ALA A 399 -4.84 -7.75 -5.21
C ALA A 399 -5.44 -6.74 -6.19
N VAL A 400 -6.29 -5.84 -5.69
CA VAL A 400 -6.78 -4.69 -6.45
C VAL A 400 -5.98 -3.46 -6.06
N ALA A 401 -5.27 -2.88 -7.03
CA ALA A 401 -4.50 -1.65 -6.87
C ALA A 401 -4.80 -0.70 -8.03
N SER A 402 -4.70 0.61 -7.83
CA SER A 402 -5.22 1.56 -8.81
C SER A 402 -4.27 1.87 -9.96
N ASP A 403 -2.95 1.74 -9.75
CA ASP A 403 -1.90 2.30 -10.62
C ASP A 403 -2.07 3.82 -10.85
N GLY A 404 -2.82 4.46 -9.94
CA GLY A 404 -3.30 5.81 -10.06
C GLY A 404 -2.82 6.64 -8.89
N GLY A 405 -3.31 6.32 -7.70
CA GLY A 405 -3.15 7.13 -6.51
C GLY A 405 -3.99 8.39 -6.52
N VAL A 406 -3.80 9.22 -5.49
CA VAL A 406 -4.47 10.52 -5.37
C VAL A 406 -4.27 11.39 -6.62
N SER A 407 -5.33 12.07 -7.07
CA SER A 407 -5.24 13.08 -8.12
C SER A 407 -6.38 14.09 -8.07
N GLU A 408 -6.11 15.28 -8.60
CA GLU A 408 -7.13 16.30 -8.92
C GLU A 408 -7.15 16.64 -10.42
N SER A 409 -6.41 15.90 -11.25
CA SER A 409 -6.35 16.12 -12.70
C SER A 409 -7.63 15.70 -13.41
N ALA A 410 -8.07 16.51 -14.37
CA ALA A 410 -9.19 16.23 -15.27
C ALA A 410 -8.75 15.63 -16.62
N SER A 411 -7.45 15.44 -16.83
CA SER A 411 -6.85 14.91 -18.06
C SER A 411 -6.02 13.67 -17.75
N ILE A 412 -6.62 12.70 -17.04
CA ILE A 412 -5.95 11.51 -16.51
C ILE A 412 -6.82 10.27 -16.75
N HIS A 413 -6.27 9.08 -16.53
CA HIS A 413 -7.03 7.84 -16.61
C HIS A 413 -8.08 7.73 -15.47
N PRO A 414 -9.32 7.26 -15.72
CA PRO A 414 -10.39 7.19 -14.72
C PRO A 414 -10.07 6.31 -13.50
N ARG A 415 -9.11 5.38 -13.62
CA ARG A 415 -8.62 4.53 -12.50
C ARG A 415 -8.25 5.30 -11.23
N ARG A 416 -7.81 6.57 -11.36
CA ARG A 416 -7.49 7.43 -10.22
C ARG A 416 -8.71 7.79 -9.34
N TYR A 417 -9.93 7.60 -9.84
CA TYR A 417 -11.16 8.04 -9.18
C TYR A 417 -12.18 6.93 -8.96
N GLY A 418 -11.94 5.71 -9.47
CA GLY A 418 -12.96 4.65 -9.48
C GLY A 418 -12.47 3.21 -9.42
N THR A 419 -11.21 2.93 -9.08
CA THR A 419 -10.70 1.54 -9.03
C THR A 419 -11.51 0.66 -8.09
N GLN A 420 -11.53 0.93 -6.79
CA GLN A 420 -12.20 0.06 -5.81
C GLN A 420 -13.72 0.06 -6.02
N PRO A 421 -14.40 1.21 -6.19
CA PRO A 421 -15.85 1.24 -6.43
C PRO A 421 -16.30 0.57 -7.73
N ARG A 422 -15.44 0.52 -8.76
CA ARG A 422 -15.72 -0.24 -9.99
C ARG A 422 -15.71 -1.73 -9.75
N VAL A 423 -14.78 -2.25 -8.94
CA VAL A 423 -14.79 -3.67 -8.55
C VAL A 423 -16.05 -3.99 -7.75
N LEU A 424 -16.38 -3.19 -6.74
CA LEU A 424 -17.56 -3.39 -5.87
C LEU A 424 -18.89 -3.23 -6.63
N GLY A 425 -18.98 -2.26 -7.53
CA GLY A 425 -20.18 -1.98 -8.31
C GLY A 425 -20.32 -2.91 -9.51
N LYS A 426 -19.42 -2.78 -10.49
CA LYS A 426 -19.49 -3.54 -11.74
C LYS A 426 -19.21 -5.02 -11.53
N TYR A 427 -18.07 -5.37 -10.94
CA TYR A 427 -17.59 -6.76 -10.94
C TYR A 427 -18.19 -7.64 -9.84
N VAL A 428 -18.62 -7.05 -8.72
CA VAL A 428 -19.33 -7.75 -7.63
C VAL A 428 -20.84 -7.64 -7.82
N ARG A 429 -21.42 -6.44 -7.71
CA ARG A 429 -22.89 -6.29 -7.66
C ARG A 429 -23.57 -6.56 -9.02
N GLU A 430 -23.06 -6.00 -10.10
CA GLU A 430 -23.74 -6.05 -11.40
C GLU A 430 -23.45 -7.34 -12.16
N GLU A 431 -22.19 -7.78 -12.17
CA GLU A 431 -21.77 -8.93 -12.95
C GLU A 431 -21.57 -10.21 -12.13
N GLY A 432 -21.34 -10.13 -10.82
CA GLY A 432 -21.21 -11.30 -9.93
C GLY A 432 -19.98 -12.19 -10.21
N TYR A 433 -18.86 -11.61 -10.66
CA TYR A 433 -17.65 -12.35 -11.02
C TYR A 433 -16.82 -12.83 -9.82
N ILE A 434 -16.84 -12.06 -8.73
CA ILE A 434 -16.25 -12.39 -7.43
C ILE A 434 -17.26 -12.01 -6.34
N THR A 435 -17.14 -12.60 -5.14
CA THR A 435 -18.01 -12.24 -4.01
C THR A 435 -17.60 -10.88 -3.42
N LEU A 436 -18.50 -10.29 -2.62
CA LEU A 436 -18.20 -9.03 -1.94
C LEU A 436 -17.10 -9.21 -0.88
N GLU A 437 -17.13 -10.32 -0.14
CA GLU A 437 -16.09 -10.69 0.83
C GLU A 437 -14.72 -10.88 0.15
N GLU A 438 -14.68 -11.53 -1.02
CA GLU A 438 -13.46 -11.70 -1.80
C GLU A 438 -12.92 -10.37 -2.31
N ALA A 439 -13.80 -9.48 -2.81
CA ALA A 439 -13.40 -8.15 -3.24
C ALA A 439 -12.81 -7.31 -2.09
N VAL A 440 -13.42 -7.36 -0.90
CA VAL A 440 -12.88 -6.70 0.30
C VAL A 440 -11.51 -7.28 0.66
N TYR A 441 -11.35 -8.60 0.72
CA TYR A 441 -10.05 -9.24 0.98
C TYR A 441 -8.97 -8.77 0.00
N LYS A 442 -9.29 -8.71 -1.30
CA LYS A 442 -8.39 -8.27 -2.37
C LYS A 442 -8.00 -6.79 -2.29
N MET A 443 -8.71 -5.99 -1.49
CA MET A 443 -8.44 -4.57 -1.26
C MET A 443 -7.89 -4.29 0.15
N THR A 444 -7.87 -5.26 1.06
CA THR A 444 -7.46 -5.07 2.47
C THR A 444 -6.42 -6.10 2.93
N GLY A 445 -6.86 -7.33 3.25
CA GLY A 445 -6.02 -8.33 3.88
C GLY A 445 -4.93 -8.83 2.94
N LEU A 446 -5.27 -9.09 1.68
CA LEU A 446 -4.30 -9.54 0.68
C LEU A 446 -3.19 -8.51 0.44
N PRO A 447 -3.46 -7.22 0.13
CA PRO A 447 -2.40 -6.23 -0.01
C PRO A 447 -1.57 -6.02 1.27
N ALA A 448 -2.20 -6.02 2.45
CA ALA A 448 -1.48 -5.92 3.73
C ALA A 448 -0.47 -7.07 3.91
N THR A 449 -0.94 -8.30 3.75
CA THR A 449 -0.12 -9.51 3.81
C THR A 449 0.98 -9.50 2.76
N MET A 450 0.66 -9.14 1.52
CA MET A 450 1.61 -9.13 0.41
C MET A 450 2.86 -8.31 0.72
N ILE A 451 2.71 -7.16 1.39
CA ILE A 451 3.82 -6.24 1.70
C ILE A 451 4.33 -6.37 3.14
N GLY A 452 3.63 -7.10 4.00
CA GLY A 452 4.03 -7.35 5.39
C GLY A 452 3.47 -6.38 6.43
N MET A 453 2.34 -5.72 6.16
CA MET A 453 1.61 -4.94 7.17
C MET A 453 0.98 -5.88 8.19
N THR A 454 1.21 -5.61 9.48
CA THR A 454 0.77 -6.51 10.57
C THR A 454 -0.30 -5.90 11.48
N ASP A 455 -0.52 -4.59 11.41
CA ASP A 455 -1.40 -3.81 12.28
C ASP A 455 -2.61 -3.20 11.54
N ARG A 456 -2.75 -3.49 10.25
CA ARG A 456 -3.75 -2.95 9.31
C ARG A 456 -4.18 -4.02 8.30
N GLY A 457 -5.23 -3.73 7.54
CA GLY A 457 -5.77 -4.61 6.50
C GLY A 457 -6.82 -5.61 6.99
N LEU A 458 -7.02 -5.69 8.31
CA LEU A 458 -8.07 -6.49 8.95
C LEU A 458 -8.83 -5.68 10.01
N LEU A 459 -10.05 -6.09 10.33
CA LEU A 459 -10.81 -5.59 11.48
C LEU A 459 -10.68 -6.57 12.64
N LYS A 460 -9.68 -6.34 13.50
CA LYS A 460 -9.39 -7.15 14.69
C LYS A 460 -8.93 -6.26 15.85
N GLU A 461 -9.15 -6.70 17.08
CA GLU A 461 -8.80 -5.96 18.28
C GLU A 461 -7.30 -5.62 18.33
N GLY A 462 -6.98 -4.41 18.77
CA GLY A 462 -5.63 -3.89 18.84
C GLY A 462 -5.06 -3.38 17.52
N MET A 463 -5.74 -3.60 16.38
CA MET A 463 -5.33 -3.04 15.10
C MET A 463 -5.68 -1.55 14.99
N VAL A 464 -4.97 -0.84 14.12
CA VAL A 464 -5.25 0.56 13.85
C VAL A 464 -6.62 0.68 13.18
N ALA A 465 -7.41 1.65 13.60
CA ALA A 465 -8.77 1.89 13.11
C ALA A 465 -8.79 2.61 11.76
N ASP A 466 -8.26 1.95 10.74
CA ASP A 466 -8.51 2.28 9.33
C ASP A 466 -9.73 1.49 8.86
N ILE A 467 -10.83 2.20 8.63
CA ILE A 467 -12.14 1.57 8.38
C ILE A 467 -12.83 2.29 7.23
N THR A 468 -13.40 1.53 6.30
CA THR A 468 -14.32 2.06 5.29
C THR A 468 -15.71 1.47 5.51
N VAL A 469 -16.71 2.34 5.48
CA VAL A 469 -18.13 2.00 5.61
C VAL A 469 -18.83 2.40 4.32
N PHE A 470 -19.47 1.46 3.65
CA PHE A 470 -20.10 1.71 2.35
C PHE A 470 -21.42 0.99 2.17
N ASP A 471 -22.27 1.53 1.30
CA ASP A 471 -23.51 0.89 0.89
C ASP A 471 -23.24 -0.07 -0.29
N PRO A 472 -23.34 -1.39 -0.10
CA PRO A 472 -23.06 -2.36 -1.16
C PRO A 472 -24.04 -2.23 -2.33
N ASN A 473 -25.22 -1.63 -2.13
CA ASN A 473 -26.24 -1.48 -3.17
C ASN A 473 -25.99 -0.28 -4.08
N THR A 474 -25.22 0.72 -3.63
CA THR A 474 -25.06 1.99 -4.36
C THR A 474 -23.61 2.36 -4.69
N VAL A 475 -22.61 1.70 -4.09
CA VAL A 475 -21.19 1.92 -4.40
C VAL A 475 -20.90 1.80 -5.90
N SER A 476 -20.29 2.81 -6.50
CA SER A 476 -19.98 2.83 -7.93
C SER A 476 -18.89 3.85 -8.26
N ASP A 477 -18.08 3.53 -9.26
CA ASP A 477 -17.30 4.52 -9.98
C ASP A 477 -18.21 5.39 -10.85
N LEU A 478 -17.89 6.68 -10.92
CA LEU A 478 -18.54 7.63 -11.84
C LEU A 478 -17.58 8.08 -12.96
N ALA A 479 -16.28 7.87 -12.77
CA ALA A 479 -15.24 8.32 -13.68
C ALA A 479 -15.29 7.57 -15.01
N THR A 480 -15.18 8.31 -16.10
CA THR A 480 -15.15 7.77 -17.47
C THR A 480 -13.93 8.30 -18.22
N PHE A 481 -13.58 7.72 -19.36
CA PHE A 481 -12.49 8.26 -20.19
C PHE A 481 -12.79 9.68 -20.72
N ASP A 482 -14.06 10.00 -20.95
CA ASP A 482 -14.47 11.33 -21.43
C ASP A 482 -14.48 12.40 -20.33
N VAL A 483 -14.82 11.99 -19.10
CA VAL A 483 -14.89 12.83 -17.91
C VAL A 483 -14.23 12.08 -16.75
N PRO A 484 -12.90 12.05 -16.67
CA PRO A 484 -12.21 11.20 -15.70
C PRO A 484 -12.26 11.73 -14.28
N LYS A 485 -12.33 13.05 -14.08
CA LYS A 485 -12.48 13.66 -12.75
C LYS A 485 -13.93 13.61 -12.28
N GLN A 486 -14.37 12.44 -11.86
CA GLN A 486 -15.63 12.23 -11.17
C GLN A 486 -15.39 11.34 -9.96
N TYR A 487 -15.57 11.91 -8.77
CA TYR A 487 -15.43 11.15 -7.53
C TYR A 487 -16.46 10.03 -7.46
N SER A 488 -16.05 8.91 -6.87
CA SER A 488 -16.92 7.77 -6.66
C SER A 488 -18.03 8.08 -5.65
N GLN A 489 -19.09 7.24 -5.67
CA GLN A 489 -20.22 7.36 -4.76
C GLN A 489 -20.41 6.08 -3.93
N GLY A 490 -21.19 6.19 -2.84
CA GLY A 490 -21.58 5.06 -2.00
C GLY A 490 -20.67 4.79 -0.80
N MET A 491 -19.52 5.47 -0.70
CA MET A 491 -18.75 5.55 0.55
C MET A 491 -19.48 6.44 1.55
N LYS A 492 -19.79 5.90 2.73
CA LYS A 492 -20.57 6.55 3.78
C LYS A 492 -19.68 7.17 4.84
N TYR A 493 -18.74 6.38 5.36
CA TYR A 493 -17.78 6.86 6.35
C TYR A 493 -16.42 6.25 6.03
N VAL A 494 -15.36 7.05 6.12
CA VAL A 494 -13.98 6.54 6.09
C VAL A 494 -13.26 7.08 7.31
N TYR A 495 -12.69 6.18 8.09
CA TYR A 495 -11.86 6.47 9.24
C TYR A 495 -10.42 6.16 8.90
N VAL A 496 -9.53 7.12 9.16
CA VAL A 496 -8.08 6.95 9.05
C VAL A 496 -7.53 7.14 10.45
N ASN A 497 -6.82 6.13 10.98
CA ASN A 497 -6.29 6.15 12.34
C ASN A 497 -7.37 6.52 13.38
N GLY A 498 -8.59 6.00 13.20
CA GLY A 498 -9.77 6.20 14.04
C GLY A 498 -10.41 7.59 13.96
N GLN A 499 -9.95 8.47 13.07
CA GLN A 499 -10.54 9.79 12.87
C GLN A 499 -11.37 9.81 11.58
N LEU A 500 -12.55 10.44 11.64
CA LEU A 500 -13.46 10.55 10.50
C LEU A 500 -12.87 11.44 9.41
N ALA A 501 -12.43 10.83 8.30
CA ALA A 501 -11.79 11.50 7.16
C ALA A 501 -12.77 11.81 6.02
N LEU A 502 -13.82 11.00 5.87
CA LEU A 502 -14.89 11.23 4.90
C LEU A 502 -16.25 10.87 5.50
N GLU A 503 -17.25 11.70 5.23
CA GLU A 503 -18.66 11.50 5.59
C GLU A 503 -19.54 11.80 4.38
N ASP A 504 -20.40 10.84 3.99
CA ASP A 504 -21.35 10.94 2.88
C ASP A 504 -20.74 11.47 1.56
N GLY A 505 -19.52 11.04 1.25
CA GLY A 505 -18.78 11.40 0.03
C GLY A 505 -18.00 12.72 0.13
N GLU A 506 -18.05 13.42 1.26
CA GLU A 506 -17.33 14.67 1.50
C GLU A 506 -16.20 14.49 2.50
N VAL A 507 -15.04 15.08 2.17
CA VAL A 507 -13.85 15.03 3.04
C VAL A 507 -14.04 15.99 4.22
N THR A 508 -13.63 15.55 5.42
CA THR A 508 -13.73 16.38 6.64
C THR A 508 -12.59 17.40 6.77
N GLY A 509 -11.49 17.17 6.04
CA GLY A 509 -10.26 17.96 6.13
C GLY A 509 -9.34 17.56 7.28
N VAL A 510 -9.58 16.43 7.94
CA VAL A 510 -8.67 15.90 8.95
C VAL A 510 -7.37 15.40 8.30
N HIS A 511 -6.23 15.66 8.94
CA HIS A 511 -4.93 15.14 8.54
C HIS A 511 -4.53 13.98 9.47
N ALA A 512 -5.28 12.88 9.41
CA ALA A 512 -5.12 11.74 10.32
C ALA A 512 -4.13 10.68 9.82
N GLY A 513 -3.74 10.74 8.55
CA GLY A 513 -2.77 9.85 7.93
C GLY A 513 -1.36 10.03 8.47
N LYS A 514 -0.55 8.98 8.35
CA LYS A 514 0.85 8.95 8.77
C LYS A 514 1.75 8.48 7.64
N PHE A 515 3.03 8.86 7.71
CA PHE A 515 4.05 8.21 6.89
C PHE A 515 4.45 6.87 7.55
N LEU A 516 4.02 5.77 6.95
CA LEU A 516 4.25 4.42 7.44
C LEU A 516 5.63 3.91 7.04
N LYS A 517 6.34 3.30 8.01
CA LYS A 517 7.65 2.71 7.81
C LYS A 517 7.62 1.21 8.07
N ARG A 518 8.23 0.46 7.17
CA ARG A 518 8.47 -0.97 7.37
C ARG A 518 9.69 -1.18 8.26
N THR A 519 9.71 -2.28 9.01
CA THR A 519 10.85 -2.70 9.83
C THR A 519 11.26 -4.13 9.46
N ALA A 520 12.47 -4.54 9.81
CA ALA A 520 12.98 -5.88 9.47
C ALA A 520 12.22 -7.04 10.14
N ASN A 521 11.45 -6.75 11.20
CA ASN A 521 10.59 -7.74 11.87
C ASN A 521 9.19 -7.85 11.25
N MET A 522 8.88 -7.12 10.17
CA MET A 522 7.62 -7.21 9.42
C MET A 522 7.85 -7.91 8.06
N PRO A 523 8.05 -9.24 8.02
CA PRO A 523 8.29 -9.95 6.77
C PRO A 523 7.07 -9.85 5.85
N SER A 524 7.31 -9.84 4.53
CA SER A 524 6.26 -9.99 3.53
C SER A 524 5.66 -11.40 3.57
N ARG A 525 4.39 -11.50 3.17
CA ARG A 525 3.55 -12.70 3.34
C ARG A 525 3.49 -13.23 4.78
N PRO A 526 3.32 -12.40 5.82
CA PRO A 526 2.94 -12.94 7.12
C PRO A 526 1.51 -13.46 6.97
N GLU A 527 1.29 -14.75 6.65
CA GLU A 527 -0.06 -15.31 6.71
C GLU A 527 -0.21 -16.79 7.02
N SER A 528 -1.16 -17.03 7.93
CA SER A 528 -2.11 -18.13 7.84
C SER A 528 -3.31 -17.88 8.77
N PHE A 529 -4.35 -17.18 8.27
CA PHE A 529 -5.69 -17.22 8.92
C PHE A 529 -6.35 -18.57 8.73
N SER A 530 -5.99 -19.29 7.67
CA SER A 530 -6.60 -20.56 7.28
C SER A 530 -6.16 -21.79 8.08
N LYS A 531 -5.26 -21.64 9.06
CA LYS A 531 -4.72 -22.75 9.85
C LYS A 531 -4.86 -22.50 11.33
N ASP A 532 -4.99 -23.59 12.06
CA ASP A 532 -4.93 -23.56 13.51
C ASP A 532 -3.52 -23.19 13.94
N THR A 533 -3.43 -22.22 14.83
CA THR A 533 -2.16 -21.70 15.33
C THR A 533 -2.13 -21.77 16.84
N LYS A 534 -1.02 -22.28 17.37
CA LYS A 534 -0.70 -22.25 18.79
C LYS A 534 0.64 -21.54 18.99
N LEU A 535 0.63 -20.55 19.87
CA LEU A 535 1.77 -19.67 20.13
C LEU A 535 2.07 -19.65 21.63
N GLU A 536 3.28 -20.05 22.00
CA GLU A 536 3.77 -20.07 23.38
C GLU A 536 5.11 -19.33 23.46
N VAL A 537 5.19 -18.22 24.20
CA VAL A 537 6.45 -17.51 24.45
C VAL A 537 6.59 -17.24 25.93
N LYS A 538 7.75 -17.54 26.50
CA LYS A 538 8.05 -17.21 27.90
C LYS A 538 9.53 -16.87 28.06
N GLY A 539 9.84 -15.71 28.64
CA GLY A 539 11.23 -15.36 28.94
C GLY A 539 11.43 -13.90 29.33
N LYS A 540 12.70 -13.46 29.30
CA LYS A 540 13.09 -12.07 29.53
C LYS A 540 13.75 -11.48 28.29
N LEU A 541 13.58 -10.19 28.07
CA LEU A 541 14.13 -9.48 26.92
C LEU A 541 15.46 -8.78 27.29
N LEU A 542 16.53 -9.14 26.61
CA LEU A 542 17.76 -8.34 26.54
C LEU A 542 17.66 -7.36 25.38
N ALA A 543 17.97 -6.10 25.60
CA ALA A 543 18.04 -5.12 24.51
C ALA A 543 19.04 -5.59 23.44
N ILE A 544 18.68 -5.35 22.17
CA ILE A 544 19.59 -5.54 21.03
C ILE A 544 20.65 -4.43 21.06
N ASP A 545 20.26 -3.20 21.44
CA ASP A 545 21.14 -2.03 21.49
C ASP A 545 21.19 -1.40 22.91
N GLY A 546 22.29 -1.63 23.64
CA GLY A 546 22.65 -0.88 24.85
C GLY A 546 22.27 -1.50 26.21
N PRO A 547 22.90 -1.05 27.32
CA PRO A 547 22.69 -1.64 28.63
C PRO A 547 21.33 -1.24 29.22
N ARG A 548 20.47 -2.23 29.51
CA ARG A 548 19.32 -2.02 30.40
C ARG A 548 19.79 -1.98 31.86
N ASN A 549 19.18 -1.12 32.68
CA ASN A 549 19.44 -0.90 34.11
C ASN A 549 19.14 -2.12 35.01
N GLY A 550 19.75 -3.28 34.73
CA GLY A 550 19.68 -4.51 35.51
C GLY A 550 18.32 -5.25 35.46
N LYS A 551 17.20 -4.52 35.41
CA LYS A 551 15.87 -5.11 35.27
C LYS A 551 15.53 -5.31 33.79
N LYS A 552 15.20 -6.55 33.44
CA LYS A 552 14.87 -6.97 32.08
C LYS A 552 13.35 -7.09 31.96
N PRO A 553 12.74 -6.57 30.88
CA PRO A 553 11.35 -6.84 30.60
C PRO A 553 11.09 -8.34 30.51
N SER A 554 9.90 -8.78 30.90
CA SER A 554 9.45 -10.17 30.79
C SER A 554 8.19 -10.25 29.95
N ILE A 555 8.07 -11.35 29.22
CA ILE A 555 6.90 -11.70 28.42
C ILE A 555 6.50 -13.13 28.73
N GLU A 556 5.19 -13.35 28.85
CA GLU A 556 4.57 -14.65 28.89
C GLU A 556 3.29 -14.63 28.05
N LEU A 557 3.19 -15.54 27.09
CA LEU A 557 1.99 -15.74 26.30
C LEU A 557 1.74 -17.22 26.01
N SER A 558 0.47 -17.57 25.94
CA SER A 558 -0.03 -18.88 25.54
C SER A 558 -1.36 -18.66 24.83
N ILE A 559 -1.31 -18.68 23.50
CA ILE A 559 -2.40 -18.30 22.61
C ILE A 559 -2.76 -19.48 21.71
N ASN A 560 -4.06 -19.67 21.47
CA ASN A 560 -4.58 -20.58 20.46
C ASN A 560 -5.53 -19.79 19.55
N GLN A 561 -5.49 -20.07 18.26
CA GLN A 561 -6.41 -19.51 17.28
C GLN A 561 -6.77 -20.61 16.28
N GLU A 562 -8.06 -20.91 16.15
CA GLU A 562 -8.54 -21.80 15.10
C GLU A 562 -8.50 -21.09 13.74
N ALA A 563 -8.49 -21.84 12.65
CA ALA A 563 -8.58 -21.28 11.32
C ALA A 563 -9.80 -20.33 11.18
N TYR A 564 -9.54 -19.08 10.80
CA TYR A 564 -10.50 -17.96 10.68
C TYR A 564 -11.22 -17.60 11.99
N GLY A 565 -10.82 -18.19 13.11
CA GLY A 565 -11.38 -17.95 14.43
C GLY A 565 -10.66 -16.84 15.19
N ASP A 566 -11.22 -16.49 16.34
CA ASP A 566 -10.64 -15.50 17.23
C ASP A 566 -9.53 -16.09 18.09
N ALA A 567 -8.51 -15.29 18.39
CA ALA A 567 -7.44 -15.69 19.30
C ALA A 567 -7.94 -15.79 20.74
N THR A 568 -7.54 -16.85 21.44
CA THR A 568 -7.86 -17.09 22.84
C THR A 568 -6.61 -17.42 23.64
N GLY A 569 -6.59 -17.05 24.91
CA GLY A 569 -5.48 -17.34 25.81
C GLY A 569 -5.02 -16.13 26.61
N THR A 570 -3.76 -16.17 27.04
CA THR A 570 -3.20 -15.16 27.94
C THR A 570 -1.95 -14.55 27.34
N PHE A 571 -1.80 -13.25 27.50
CA PHE A 571 -0.61 -12.46 27.23
C PHE A 571 -0.36 -11.54 28.44
N SER A 572 0.88 -11.55 28.91
CA SER A 572 1.37 -10.65 29.94
C SER A 572 2.76 -10.13 29.57
N PHE A 573 2.96 -8.84 29.75
CA PHE A 573 4.24 -8.19 29.58
C PHE A 573 4.51 -7.25 30.75
N GLU A 574 5.74 -7.23 31.24
CA GLU A 574 6.19 -6.34 32.32
C GLU A 574 7.55 -5.74 31.97
N ASP A 575 7.65 -4.42 31.92
CA ASP A 575 8.88 -3.66 31.91
C ASP A 575 9.03 -2.85 33.21
N PRO A 576 9.68 -3.43 34.23
CA PRO A 576 9.84 -2.78 35.53
C PRO A 576 10.84 -1.61 35.52
N ALA A 577 11.55 -1.36 34.42
CA ALA A 577 12.42 -0.19 34.28
C ALA A 577 11.61 1.05 33.86
N ASN A 578 10.56 0.85 33.06
CA ASN A 578 9.65 1.89 32.61
C ASN A 578 8.33 1.91 33.40
N GLY A 579 8.15 0.97 34.33
CA GLY A 579 6.95 0.90 35.17
C GLY A 579 5.71 0.49 34.37
N ILE A 580 5.89 -0.38 33.37
CA ILE A 580 4.81 -0.84 32.50
C ILE A 580 4.50 -2.27 32.85
N LYS A 581 3.23 -2.58 33.10
CA LYS A 581 2.70 -3.93 33.11
C LYS A 581 1.44 -3.98 32.27
N ILE A 582 1.32 -4.90 31.34
CA ILE A 582 0.11 -5.09 30.53
C ILE A 582 -0.34 -6.54 30.54
N GLU A 583 -1.65 -6.76 30.70
CA GLU A 583 -2.30 -8.07 30.62
C GLU A 583 -3.48 -7.97 29.65
N ASN A 584 -3.63 -8.94 28.74
CA ASN A 584 -4.69 -8.88 27.73
C ASN A 584 -6.09 -8.95 28.35
N VAL A 585 -6.99 -8.14 27.82
CA VAL A 585 -8.44 -8.23 28.03
C VAL A 585 -9.08 -8.94 26.84
N GLN A 586 -8.67 -8.56 25.64
CA GLN A 586 -9.07 -9.19 24.38
C GLN A 586 -7.84 -9.34 23.49
N LEU A 587 -7.85 -10.41 22.70
CA LEU A 587 -6.85 -10.68 21.68
C LEU A 587 -7.49 -10.42 20.34
N GLY A 588 -6.72 -9.84 19.43
CA GLY A 588 -7.11 -9.68 18.03
C GLY A 588 -6.60 -10.86 17.22
N GLN A 589 -5.67 -10.57 16.32
CA GLN A 589 -5.23 -11.51 15.30
C GLN A 589 -3.86 -12.09 15.60
N VAL A 590 -3.72 -13.41 15.52
CA VAL A 590 -2.44 -14.09 15.34
C VAL A 590 -2.15 -14.26 13.85
N GLN A 591 -0.99 -13.81 13.40
CA GLN A 591 -0.48 -14.02 12.03
C GLN A 591 0.82 -14.82 12.12
N THR A 592 1.09 -15.66 11.12
CA THR A 592 2.32 -16.48 11.06
C THR A 592 2.87 -16.46 9.64
N LEU A 593 4.20 -16.45 9.49
CA LEU A 593 4.83 -16.68 8.18
C LEU A 593 5.12 -18.17 7.98
N ASN A 594 5.60 -18.79 9.05
CA ASN A 594 6.02 -20.18 9.18
C ASN A 594 6.06 -20.51 10.68
N ASP A 595 6.67 -21.62 11.06
CA ASP A 595 6.90 -21.99 12.46
C ASP A 595 8.02 -21.20 13.15
N ASP A 596 8.59 -20.18 12.50
CA ASP A 596 9.65 -19.32 13.04
C ASP A 596 9.21 -17.89 13.34
N TRP A 597 8.17 -17.37 12.68
CA TRP A 597 7.72 -16.00 12.87
C TRP A 597 6.21 -15.91 13.12
N ALA A 598 5.82 -15.09 14.10
CA ALA A 598 4.42 -14.77 14.39
C ALA A 598 4.22 -13.32 14.83
N SER A 599 3.02 -12.77 14.61
CA SER A 599 2.54 -11.57 15.28
C SER A 599 1.22 -11.81 16.01
N LEU A 600 0.92 -10.92 16.96
CA LEU A 600 -0.31 -10.89 17.75
C LEU A 600 -0.71 -9.44 17.98
N THR A 601 -1.99 -9.10 17.77
CA THR A 601 -2.58 -7.85 18.27
C THR A 601 -3.54 -8.10 19.43
N GLY A 602 -3.86 -7.06 20.18
CA GLY A 602 -4.93 -7.12 21.18
C GLY A 602 -5.07 -5.83 21.97
N VAL A 603 -5.92 -5.86 22.98
CA VAL A 603 -6.07 -4.80 23.98
C VAL A 603 -5.87 -5.35 25.38
N GLY A 604 -5.21 -4.58 26.24
CA GLY A 604 -4.85 -5.02 27.59
C GLY A 604 -4.93 -3.91 28.62
N VAL A 605 -5.15 -4.28 29.87
CA VAL A 605 -5.09 -3.35 31.01
C VAL A 605 -3.63 -3.05 31.31
N VAL A 606 -3.29 -1.77 31.42
CA VAL A 606 -1.97 -1.28 31.82
C VAL A 606 -2.00 -0.97 33.32
N ASP A 607 -1.08 -1.56 34.06
CA ASP A 607 -0.95 -1.44 35.52
C ASP A 607 -2.26 -1.76 36.28
N ASP A 608 -2.39 -1.27 37.52
CA ASP A 608 -3.63 -1.32 38.31
C ASP A 608 -4.53 -0.08 38.04
N SER A 609 -4.34 0.61 36.90
CA SER A 609 -4.92 1.96 36.66
C SER A 609 -6.27 1.95 35.92
N ASP A 610 -6.88 0.78 35.72
CA ASP A 610 -8.06 0.56 34.85
C ASP A 610 -7.89 1.06 33.40
N GLU A 611 -6.68 1.48 33.01
CA GLU A 611 -6.38 2.01 31.67
C GLU A 611 -6.22 0.83 30.68
N VAL A 612 -7.02 0.80 29.63
CA VAL A 612 -6.92 -0.21 28.57
C VAL A 612 -6.22 0.38 27.34
N LYS A 613 -5.22 -0.33 26.82
CA LYS A 613 -4.42 0.07 25.64
C LYS A 613 -4.35 -1.03 24.59
N ALA A 614 -4.31 -0.62 23.33
CA ALA A 614 -3.93 -1.51 22.24
C ALA A 614 -2.44 -1.91 22.33
N PHE A 615 -2.14 -3.12 21.91
CA PHE A 615 -0.77 -3.63 21.81
C PHE A 615 -0.59 -4.50 20.57
N SER A 616 0.65 -4.58 20.10
CA SER A 616 1.10 -5.57 19.13
C SER A 616 2.37 -6.26 19.62
N VAL A 617 2.52 -7.53 19.27
CA VAL A 617 3.70 -8.34 19.55
C VAL A 617 4.13 -9.00 18.26
N ILE A 618 5.44 -8.96 17.97
CA ILE A 618 6.07 -9.71 16.91
C ILE A 618 7.13 -10.60 17.53
N ILE A 619 7.14 -11.87 17.14
CA ILE A 619 8.08 -12.89 17.57
C ILE A 619 8.77 -13.44 16.33
N ASP A 620 10.10 -13.46 16.37
CA ASP A 620 10.93 -14.02 15.32
C ASP A 620 11.96 -14.95 15.96
N LYS A 621 11.78 -16.27 15.83
CA LYS A 621 12.62 -17.29 16.46
C LYS A 621 14.06 -17.25 15.98
N ASP A 622 14.26 -16.89 14.71
CA ASP A 622 15.54 -16.96 14.01
C ASP A 622 15.82 -15.63 13.27
N ASP A 623 15.77 -14.51 14.01
CA ASP A 623 15.91 -13.15 13.45
C ASP A 623 17.24 -12.99 12.67
N PRO A 624 17.18 -12.82 11.32
CA PRO A 624 18.38 -12.76 10.47
C PRO A 624 19.18 -11.46 10.66
N MET A 625 18.61 -10.45 11.33
CA MET A 625 19.27 -9.20 11.66
C MET A 625 20.07 -9.29 12.97
N VAL A 626 19.95 -10.38 13.73
CA VAL A 626 20.64 -10.55 15.01
C VAL A 626 21.74 -11.60 14.93
N ALA A 627 22.91 -11.27 15.47
CA ALA A 627 24.06 -12.17 15.48
C ALA A 627 23.74 -13.52 16.16
N GLY A 628 23.95 -14.59 15.41
CA GLY A 628 23.64 -15.96 15.84
C GLY A 628 22.16 -16.33 15.74
N MET A 629 21.35 -15.58 14.98
CA MET A 629 19.95 -15.85 14.65
C MET A 629 19.15 -16.23 15.89
N LYS A 630 19.04 -15.27 16.82
CA LYS A 630 18.41 -15.50 18.12
C LYS A 630 16.97 -15.03 18.09
N ALA A 631 16.14 -15.72 18.87
CA ALA A 631 14.76 -15.32 19.07
C ALA A 631 14.64 -13.86 19.54
N THR A 632 13.98 -13.03 18.76
CA THR A 632 13.62 -11.66 19.11
C THR A 632 12.13 -11.52 19.35
N VAL A 633 11.79 -10.57 20.22
CA VAL A 633 10.43 -10.12 20.45
C VAL A 633 10.42 -8.61 20.32
N THR A 634 9.47 -8.10 19.55
CA THR A 634 9.12 -6.68 19.46
C THR A 634 7.74 -6.50 20.05
N ILE A 635 7.58 -5.56 20.96
CA ILE A 635 6.29 -5.24 21.57
C ILE A 635 6.07 -3.74 21.40
N GLN A 636 4.90 -3.39 20.88
CA GLN A 636 4.42 -2.01 20.83
C GLN A 636 3.18 -1.90 21.68
N ILE A 637 3.07 -0.81 22.42
CA ILE A 637 1.88 -0.44 23.18
C ILE A 637 1.49 0.97 22.74
N GLU A 638 0.19 1.16 22.57
CA GLU A 638 -0.41 2.47 22.33
C GLU A 638 0.17 3.56 23.24
N GLY A 639 0.35 4.75 22.67
CA GLY A 639 1.05 5.87 23.32
C GLY A 639 2.55 5.93 23.04
N GLY A 640 3.05 5.07 22.15
CA GLY A 640 4.41 5.16 21.60
C GLY A 640 5.47 4.38 22.38
N TYR A 641 5.07 3.47 23.27
CA TYR A 641 6.01 2.55 23.90
C TYR A 641 6.37 1.45 22.92
N GLU A 642 7.67 1.25 22.68
CA GLU A 642 8.18 0.14 21.90
C GLU A 642 9.38 -0.49 22.62
N VAL A 643 9.44 -1.82 22.58
CA VAL A 643 10.60 -2.57 23.03
C VAL A 643 10.92 -3.69 22.06
N LYS A 644 12.15 -3.70 21.54
CA LYS A 644 12.75 -4.84 20.83
C LYS A 644 13.82 -5.50 21.69
N GLY A 645 13.88 -6.83 21.71
CA GLY A 645 14.88 -7.54 22.49
C GLY A 645 15.04 -9.02 22.16
N VAL A 646 16.22 -9.55 22.48
CA VAL A 646 16.54 -10.98 22.41
C VAL A 646 15.97 -11.70 23.63
N LEU A 647 15.29 -12.82 23.42
CA LEU A 647 14.69 -13.63 24.48
C LEU A 647 15.74 -14.48 25.22
N VAL A 648 15.91 -14.31 26.53
CA VAL A 648 16.90 -15.05 27.35
C VAL A 648 16.54 -15.25 28.85
N PRO A 649 16.79 -16.44 29.40
CA PRO A 649 16.47 -17.70 28.73
C PRO A 649 14.97 -17.68 28.41
N GLY A 650 14.57 -18.27 27.30
CA GLY A 650 13.15 -18.36 26.98
C GLY A 650 12.81 -19.53 26.08
N LYS A 651 11.52 -19.83 26.05
CA LYS A 651 10.93 -20.80 25.14
C LYS A 651 10.08 -20.04 24.13
N VAL A 652 10.18 -20.44 22.87
CA VAL A 652 9.28 -20.00 21.80
C VAL A 652 8.77 -21.26 21.12
N GLY A 653 7.46 -21.45 21.15
CA GLY A 653 6.72 -22.47 20.41
C GLY A 653 5.76 -21.77 19.46
N ILE A 654 5.88 -22.07 18.18
CA ILE A 654 4.90 -21.70 17.15
C ILE A 654 4.54 -23.02 16.48
N GLU A 655 3.30 -23.43 16.61
CA GLU A 655 2.76 -24.66 16.01
C GLU A 655 1.62 -24.25 15.07
N ILE A 656 1.69 -24.75 13.84
CA ILE A 656 0.70 -24.49 12.80
C ILE A 656 0.21 -25.85 12.29
N SER A 657 -1.11 -26.03 12.23
CA SER A 657 -1.71 -27.27 11.71
C SER A 657 -2.92 -27.00 10.84
N ASP A 658 -3.10 -27.84 9.82
CA ASP A 658 -4.34 -27.82 9.03
C ASP A 658 -5.54 -28.18 9.93
N ASN A 659 -6.66 -27.49 9.71
CA ASN A 659 -7.89 -27.66 10.48
C ASN A 659 -8.38 -29.13 10.40
N LYS A 660 -8.77 -29.72 11.54
CA LYS A 660 -9.13 -31.14 11.65
C LYS A 660 -10.57 -31.48 11.29
#